data_AF-A0AAD5F2K4-F1
#
_entry.id   AF-A0AAD5F2K4-F1
#
_cell.length_a   1.000
_cell.length_b   1.000
_cell.length_c   1.000
_cell.angle_alpha   90.00
_cell.angle_beta   90.00
_cell.angle_gamma   90.00
#
_symmetry.space_group_name_H-M   'P 1'
#
loop_
_entity.id
_entity.type
_entity.pdbx_description
1 polymer ?
#
loop_
_entity_poly.entity_id
_entity_poly.type
_entity_poly.pdbx_seq_one_letter_code
_entity_poly.pdbx_strand_id
1 'polypeptide(L)'
;MPGISPDIISHRLSVNPAVRPVRQKRRAYDPERYEAMKAEVDRLSSIRFIREVDYPTWLANVVMVRKPRKGWRMCVDYTNLNRACPKDSFPLPRIDQLVDATAGHALLSFMDAYSGYNQIFMHPEDQAHTSFITDRGLYCYKVMPFGLKNAGATYQRLVNHLFAPLIGHTMEVYVDDMLVKSRTADQHIPNLSAMFTILKQYKMRLNPTKCAFGVASGKFLGFMISQRGIEANPEKIQAILDMTIPKTVKDIQSLTGRVAALTRFISTATDRCAPFFKALKGTKRNITWTAECETAFSELKEYMGRAPLLSTPEHGDILVVYLSVSASAVSSVLIRSKDIAEHPVHYVSKALQDAEVRYLDIEKLAFALVVSARRLRPYFQAHTIHVLTNQPLKQVLQKPETSGRLVKWAIELGEFDIHYKPRPAMRGQAVADFLSEFTEPQASAATQLISEPNPSPSQDQTPTKNTLDLTQPLWTLFVDGSSNAQGCGAGLVLVSPDKVALEYALRFNFQASNNEAEYEALLAGLHLAKEMDARQIQIFSDSQLVVHQVNQDFTAKDASMTAYLQHARHLLATFHAHAISPTWMDPILQFLQNQTLPADPAEARRVRHRSARYLVINGSLYKRGFSLPYLRCLTPEEGHYVLREIHEGICGNHSGARSLAHKAIRQGYFWPSLHTDAQTFTQKCDKCQRFANIPQLPAEPLTAMVSPWPFTQWGLDLIGPMPEGKGQVKYAVVAVDYFTKWAEAEALATITAARIESFVWQNIVCRFGIPNSIVTDNGRQFDNAKFKQFCSNLKIRLCFASPAHPQSNGQVEAVNKIIKKTLKTKLDKAKGCWPELLPEVL
;
A
#
# COMPACT_ATOMS: atom_id res chain seq x y z
N MET A 1 18.24 -21.03 50.30
CA MET A 1 18.99 -21.30 49.05
C MET A 1 19.89 -20.12 48.76
N PRO A 2 21.19 -20.31 48.47
CA PRO A 2 22.01 -19.21 47.99
C PRO A 2 21.55 -18.86 46.57
N GLY A 3 21.02 -17.65 46.38
CA GLY A 3 20.75 -17.08 45.06
C GLY A 3 22.04 -16.64 44.37
N ILE A 4 21.89 -16.00 43.22
CA ILE A 4 23.00 -15.37 42.49
C ILE A 4 23.50 -14.18 43.30
N SER A 5 24.81 -13.92 43.33
CA SER A 5 25.35 -12.81 44.13
C SER A 5 24.71 -11.48 43.71
N PRO A 6 24.25 -10.65 44.68
CA PRO A 6 23.79 -9.28 44.39
C PRO A 6 24.81 -8.42 43.65
N ASP A 7 26.11 -8.73 43.77
CA ASP A 7 27.20 -8.03 43.07
C ASP A 7 27.18 -8.27 41.56
N ILE A 8 26.65 -9.40 41.12
CA ILE A 8 26.48 -9.72 39.69
C ILE A 8 25.25 -8.98 39.17
N ILE A 9 24.11 -9.15 39.85
CA ILE A 9 22.88 -8.47 39.51
C ILE A 9 21.92 -8.41 40.70
N SER A 10 21.20 -7.30 40.80
CA SER A 10 20.04 -7.15 41.68
C SER A 10 18.89 -6.47 40.93
N HIS A 11 17.66 -6.81 41.29
CA HIS A 11 16.48 -6.18 40.71
C HIS A 11 16.18 -4.84 41.38
N ARG A 12 16.06 -3.79 40.56
CA ARG A 12 15.69 -2.44 40.99
C ARG A 12 14.33 -2.07 40.38
N LEU A 13 13.48 -1.45 41.19
CA LEU A 13 12.15 -0.99 40.77
C LEU A 13 12.20 0.40 40.14
N SER A 14 13.11 1.25 40.60
CA SER A 14 13.23 2.66 40.19
C SER A 14 11.90 3.41 40.29
N VAL A 15 11.17 3.22 41.40
CA VAL A 15 9.84 3.80 41.61
C VAL A 15 9.89 5.32 41.44
N ASN A 16 9.00 5.89 40.61
CA ASN A 16 8.97 7.33 40.40
C ASN A 16 8.55 8.05 41.71
N PRO A 17 9.41 8.92 42.28
CA PRO A 17 9.11 9.62 43.54
C PRO A 17 7.88 10.53 43.47
N ALA A 18 7.50 11.00 42.27
CA ALA A 18 6.32 11.83 42.07
C ALA A 18 4.99 11.05 42.19
N VAL A 19 5.02 9.71 42.15
CA VAL A 19 3.81 8.88 42.24
C VAL A 19 3.53 8.55 43.69
N ARG A 20 2.36 8.96 44.18
CA ARG A 20 1.92 8.68 45.55
C ARG A 20 1.82 7.17 45.81
N PRO A 21 2.45 6.64 46.88
CA PRO A 21 2.33 5.24 47.26
C PRO A 21 0.88 4.81 47.51
N VAL A 22 0.54 3.59 47.07
CA VAL A 22 -0.82 3.04 47.21
C VAL A 22 -0.81 1.86 48.18
N ARG A 23 -1.69 1.94 49.19
CA ARG A 23 -2.01 0.83 50.09
C ARG A 23 -3.37 0.24 49.70
N GLN A 24 -3.37 -0.96 49.15
CA GLN A 24 -4.60 -1.61 48.72
C GLN A 24 -5.44 -2.06 49.93
N LYS A 25 -6.77 -1.96 49.81
CA LYS A 25 -7.71 -2.49 50.82
C LYS A 25 -7.58 -4.01 50.89
N ARG A 26 -7.49 -4.58 52.10
CA ARG A 26 -7.39 -6.02 52.34
C ARG A 26 -8.55 -6.77 51.68
N ARG A 27 -8.24 -7.84 50.94
CA ARG A 27 -9.22 -8.79 50.41
C ARG A 27 -9.52 -9.89 51.42
N ALA A 28 -10.79 -10.28 51.51
CA ALA A 28 -11.22 -11.44 52.29
C ALA A 28 -11.17 -12.71 51.43
N TYR A 29 -10.74 -13.81 52.03
CA TYR A 29 -10.67 -15.14 51.43
C TYR A 29 -11.49 -16.15 52.22
N ASP A 30 -11.85 -17.27 51.58
CA ASP A 30 -12.41 -18.43 52.28
C ASP A 30 -11.32 -19.16 53.10
N PRO A 31 -11.70 -20.01 54.08
CA PRO A 31 -10.74 -20.69 54.95
C PRO A 31 -9.70 -21.56 54.21
N GLU A 32 -10.09 -22.22 53.11
CA GLU A 32 -9.19 -23.07 52.32
C GLU A 32 -8.05 -22.23 51.70
N ARG A 33 -8.39 -21.08 51.15
CA ARG A 33 -7.42 -20.14 50.58
C ARG A 33 -6.51 -19.52 51.64
N TYR A 34 -7.03 -19.24 52.84
CA TYR A 34 -6.21 -18.74 53.93
C TYR A 34 -5.18 -19.78 54.39
N GLU A 35 -5.58 -21.04 54.56
CA GLU A 35 -4.64 -22.10 54.96
C GLU A 35 -3.55 -22.30 53.90
N ALA A 36 -3.93 -22.29 52.61
CA ALA A 36 -2.96 -22.37 51.53
C ALA A 36 -2.02 -21.14 51.45
N MET A 37 -2.53 -19.94 51.74
CA MET A 37 -1.71 -18.73 51.82
C MET A 37 -0.72 -18.82 52.99
N LYS A 38 -1.18 -19.25 54.15
CA LYS A 38 -0.37 -19.44 55.35
C LYS A 38 0.77 -20.42 55.11
N ALA A 39 0.47 -21.60 54.55
CA ALA A 39 1.47 -22.60 54.22
C ALA A 39 2.55 -22.05 53.26
N GLU A 40 2.17 -21.24 52.26
CA GLU A 40 3.12 -20.65 51.32
C GLU A 40 3.97 -19.54 51.97
N VAL A 41 3.38 -18.72 52.85
CA VAL A 41 4.11 -17.69 53.61
C VAL A 41 5.13 -18.35 54.55
N ASP A 42 4.73 -19.38 55.29
CA ASP A 42 5.63 -20.14 56.18
C ASP A 42 6.79 -20.77 55.38
N ARG A 43 6.49 -21.31 54.19
CA ARG A 43 7.50 -21.84 53.27
C ARG A 43 8.46 -20.76 52.80
N LEU A 44 7.98 -19.60 52.37
CA LEU A 44 8.83 -18.49 51.90
C LEU A 44 9.66 -17.86 53.03
N SER A 45 9.12 -17.78 54.24
CA SER A 45 9.81 -17.30 55.44
C SER A 45 10.92 -18.25 55.88
N SER A 46 10.65 -19.56 55.92
CA SER A 46 11.65 -20.57 56.31
C SER A 46 12.87 -20.60 55.40
N ILE A 47 12.68 -20.36 54.08
CA ILE A 47 13.78 -20.22 53.11
C ILE A 47 14.36 -18.80 53.02
N ARG A 48 13.88 -17.86 53.85
CA ARG A 48 14.28 -16.46 53.94
C ARG A 48 14.09 -15.64 52.66
N PHE A 49 13.11 -15.98 51.83
CA PHE A 49 12.78 -15.23 50.61
C PHE A 49 11.94 -13.99 50.89
N ILE A 50 11.22 -13.99 52.01
CA ILE A 50 10.47 -12.84 52.52
C ILE A 50 10.95 -12.47 53.92
N ARG A 51 10.58 -11.27 54.39
CA ARG A 51 10.69 -10.83 55.78
C ARG A 51 9.47 -10.01 56.17
N GLU A 52 9.23 -9.90 57.46
CA GLU A 52 8.28 -8.94 58.01
C GLU A 52 8.76 -7.50 57.75
N VAL A 53 7.80 -6.60 57.67
CA VAL A 53 8.02 -5.19 57.39
C VAL A 53 7.05 -4.32 58.17
N ASP A 54 7.59 -3.34 58.89
CA ASP A 54 6.81 -2.37 59.64
C ASP A 54 6.53 -1.14 58.77
N TYR A 55 5.33 -0.59 58.94
CA TYR A 55 4.89 0.67 58.31
C TYR A 55 5.18 0.80 56.80
N PRO A 56 4.84 -0.20 55.94
CA PRO A 56 5.15 -0.10 54.52
C PRO A 56 4.29 0.96 53.81
N THR A 57 4.94 1.73 52.94
CA THR A 57 4.30 2.80 52.14
C THR A 57 3.49 2.25 50.97
N TRP A 58 4.01 1.23 50.29
CA TRP A 58 3.30 0.44 49.29
C TRP A 58 2.72 -0.80 49.95
N LEU A 59 1.49 -1.18 49.61
CA LEU A 59 0.90 -2.42 50.11
C LEU A 59 0.01 -3.08 49.06
N ALA A 60 0.40 -4.27 48.62
CA ALA A 60 -0.31 -5.06 47.61
C ALA A 60 -1.10 -6.24 48.23
N ASN A 61 -2.23 -6.61 47.63
CA ASN A 61 -2.94 -7.82 48.01
C ASN A 61 -2.29 -9.07 47.40
N VAL A 62 -2.36 -10.15 48.16
CA VAL A 62 -2.17 -11.51 47.63
C VAL A 62 -3.41 -11.91 46.84
N VAL A 63 -3.25 -12.69 45.77
CA VAL A 63 -4.28 -13.31 44.94
C VAL A 63 -3.98 -14.80 44.86
N MET A 64 -4.94 -15.63 45.26
CA MET A 64 -4.80 -17.09 45.20
C MET A 64 -5.38 -17.63 43.89
N VAL A 65 -4.54 -18.31 43.11
CA VAL A 65 -4.90 -18.88 41.81
C VAL A 65 -4.81 -20.40 41.87
N ARG A 66 -5.84 -21.11 41.43
CA ARG A 66 -5.85 -22.57 41.41
C ARG A 66 -4.97 -23.10 40.28
N LYS A 67 -4.04 -24.01 40.57
CA LYS A 67 -3.27 -24.73 39.54
C LYS A 67 -4.13 -25.88 39.00
N PRO A 68 -4.06 -26.20 37.70
CA PRO A 68 -4.89 -27.25 37.08
C PRO A 68 -4.82 -28.63 37.75
N ARG A 69 -3.73 -28.95 38.47
CA ARG A 69 -3.55 -30.24 39.17
C ARG A 69 -2.67 -30.19 40.46
N LYS A 70 -2.33 -29.00 40.99
CA LYS A 70 -1.29 -28.84 42.05
C LYS A 70 -1.65 -27.81 43.14
N GLY A 71 -2.90 -27.79 43.60
CA GLY A 71 -3.34 -26.91 44.70
C GLY A 71 -3.35 -25.42 44.34
N TRP A 72 -3.20 -24.55 45.35
CA TRP A 72 -3.24 -23.09 45.19
C TRP A 72 -1.86 -22.49 44.90
N ARG A 73 -1.82 -21.38 44.15
CA ARG A 73 -0.64 -20.56 43.90
C ARG A 73 -0.86 -19.15 44.44
N MET A 74 0.06 -18.70 45.28
CA MET A 74 0.11 -17.33 45.77
C MET A 74 0.71 -16.41 44.71
N CYS A 75 -0.02 -15.37 44.31
CA CYS A 75 0.46 -14.28 43.44
C CYS A 75 0.27 -12.95 44.16
N VAL A 76 1.10 -11.94 43.92
CA VAL A 76 0.92 -10.61 44.52
C VAL A 76 0.49 -9.61 43.44
N ASP A 77 -0.55 -8.84 43.72
CA ASP A 77 -1.13 -7.85 42.81
C ASP A 77 -0.34 -6.53 42.83
N TYR A 78 0.82 -6.53 42.16
CA TYR A 78 1.67 -5.36 42.02
C TYR A 78 1.17 -4.34 40.98
N THR A 79 -0.10 -4.37 40.58
CA THR A 79 -0.64 -3.47 39.54
C THR A 79 -0.35 -1.99 39.82
N ASN A 80 -0.56 -1.54 41.06
CA ASN A 80 -0.31 -0.14 41.44
C ASN A 80 1.19 0.19 41.49
N LEU A 81 2.00 -0.72 42.02
CA LEU A 81 3.46 -0.56 42.08
C LEU A 81 4.05 -0.50 40.66
N ASN A 82 3.64 -1.40 39.76
CA ASN A 82 4.08 -1.46 38.37
C ASN A 82 3.71 -0.20 37.56
N ARG A 83 2.63 0.49 37.92
CA ARG A 83 2.27 1.78 37.31
C ARG A 83 3.24 2.89 37.72
N ALA A 84 3.77 2.84 38.94
CA ALA A 84 4.74 3.79 39.45
C ALA A 84 6.17 3.53 38.95
N CYS A 85 6.48 2.29 38.55
CA CYS A 85 7.78 1.94 37.98
C CYS A 85 7.87 2.35 36.49
N PRO A 86 8.92 3.05 36.07
CA PRO A 86 9.21 3.29 34.66
C PRO A 86 9.43 1.94 33.95
N LYS A 87 9.02 1.85 32.67
CA LYS A 87 9.28 0.65 31.87
C LYS A 87 10.76 0.63 31.51
N ASP A 88 11.45 -0.47 31.84
CA ASP A 88 12.79 -0.70 31.33
C ASP A 88 12.69 -1.12 29.85
N SER A 89 13.28 -0.32 28.95
CA SER A 89 13.27 -0.56 27.50
C SER A 89 14.40 -1.51 27.07
N PHE A 90 14.82 -2.42 27.95
CA PHE A 90 15.83 -3.42 27.63
C PHE A 90 15.40 -4.29 26.43
N PRO A 91 16.24 -4.43 25.39
CA PRO A 91 15.88 -5.18 24.19
C PRO A 91 15.83 -6.68 24.51
N LEU A 92 14.64 -7.28 24.35
CA LEU A 92 14.48 -8.73 24.39
C LEU A 92 14.69 -9.32 22.99
N PRO A 93 15.31 -10.51 22.87
CA PRO A 93 15.44 -11.19 21.58
C PRO A 93 14.07 -11.46 20.95
N ARG A 94 14.00 -11.49 19.61
CA ARG A 94 12.78 -11.87 18.91
C ARG A 94 12.58 -13.38 18.98
N ILE A 95 11.41 -13.81 19.45
CA ILE A 95 11.06 -15.23 19.59
C ILE A 95 11.27 -16.00 18.28
N ASP A 96 10.81 -15.46 17.16
CA ASP A 96 10.94 -16.12 15.85
C ASP A 96 12.40 -16.39 15.46
N GLN A 97 13.32 -15.47 15.79
CA GLN A 97 14.75 -15.65 15.49
C GLN A 97 15.36 -16.75 16.35
N LEU A 98 15.01 -16.82 17.64
CA LEU A 98 15.50 -17.87 18.53
C LEU A 98 14.99 -19.25 18.12
N VAL A 99 13.71 -19.33 17.73
CA VAL A 99 13.09 -20.56 17.24
C VAL A 99 13.76 -21.02 15.94
N ASP A 100 14.00 -20.09 15.01
CA ASP A 100 14.66 -20.40 13.74
C ASP A 100 16.10 -20.85 13.91
N ALA A 101 16.86 -20.16 14.75
CA ALA A 101 18.25 -20.51 15.03
C ALA A 101 18.35 -21.89 15.72
N THR A 102 17.28 -22.36 16.34
CA THR A 102 17.24 -23.65 17.03
C THR A 102 16.93 -24.83 16.10
N ALA A 103 16.05 -24.64 15.11
CA ALA A 103 15.66 -25.74 14.24
C ALA A 103 16.86 -26.28 13.43
N GLY A 104 16.76 -27.53 12.95
CA GLY A 104 17.83 -28.16 12.17
C GLY A 104 18.97 -28.79 12.98
N HIS A 105 18.95 -28.66 14.31
CA HIS A 105 19.95 -29.26 15.19
C HIS A 105 19.56 -30.71 15.54
N ALA A 106 20.55 -31.60 15.59
CA ALA A 106 20.33 -33.02 15.86
C ALA A 106 19.90 -33.29 17.33
N LEU A 107 20.52 -32.58 18.29
CA LEU A 107 20.21 -32.72 19.71
C LEU A 107 19.95 -31.38 20.38
N LEU A 108 18.96 -31.37 21.25
CA LEU A 108 18.46 -30.24 22.01
C LEU A 108 18.39 -30.59 23.49
N SER A 109 18.70 -29.63 24.35
CA SER A 109 18.55 -29.73 25.80
C SER A 109 17.83 -28.51 26.35
N PHE A 110 16.63 -28.71 26.88
CA PHE A 110 15.76 -27.68 27.43
C PHE A 110 15.95 -27.59 28.94
N MET A 111 16.11 -26.37 29.46
CA MET A 111 16.41 -26.12 30.86
C MET A 111 15.46 -25.08 31.44
N ASP A 112 14.92 -25.37 32.62
CA ASP A 112 14.06 -24.46 33.41
C ASP A 112 14.81 -24.11 34.70
N ALA A 113 14.99 -22.82 34.97
CA ALA A 113 15.62 -22.38 36.20
C ALA A 113 14.69 -22.63 37.40
N TYR A 114 15.22 -23.21 38.48
CA TYR A 114 14.45 -23.49 39.68
C TYR A 114 13.97 -22.18 40.33
N SER A 115 12.66 -21.92 40.28
CA SER A 115 12.09 -20.65 40.77
C SER A 115 12.86 -19.44 40.22
N GLY A 116 13.16 -19.42 38.91
CA GLY A 116 14.12 -18.52 38.25
C GLY A 116 14.22 -17.11 38.83
N TYR A 117 13.13 -16.34 38.85
CA TYR A 117 13.15 -14.96 39.36
C TYR A 117 13.60 -14.86 40.82
N ASN A 118 13.21 -15.80 41.68
CA ASN A 118 13.58 -15.81 43.09
C ASN A 118 15.08 -16.11 43.34
N GLN A 119 15.85 -16.43 42.30
CA GLN A 119 17.31 -16.55 42.42
C GLN A 119 18.03 -15.20 42.34
N ILE A 120 17.35 -14.14 41.86
CA ILE A 120 17.88 -12.77 41.81
C ILE A 120 17.41 -12.03 43.05
N PHE A 121 18.32 -11.33 43.74
CA PHE A 121 17.94 -10.52 44.91
C PHE A 121 17.30 -9.19 44.51
N MET A 122 16.35 -8.73 45.31
CA MET A 122 15.88 -7.34 45.25
C MET A 122 16.97 -6.42 45.80
N HIS A 123 17.13 -5.25 45.18
CA HIS A 123 17.96 -4.20 45.75
C HIS A 123 17.45 -3.83 47.16
N PRO A 124 18.31 -3.67 48.18
CA PRO A 124 17.88 -3.49 49.58
C PRO A 124 16.84 -2.38 49.80
N GLU A 125 17.02 -1.25 49.13
CA GLU A 125 16.11 -0.09 49.22
C GLU A 125 14.71 -0.37 48.64
N ASP A 126 14.64 -1.22 47.60
CA ASP A 126 13.40 -1.53 46.89
C ASP A 126 12.61 -2.69 47.52
N GLN A 127 13.21 -3.45 48.45
CA GLN A 127 12.56 -4.60 49.09
C GLN A 127 11.23 -4.19 49.73
N ALA A 128 11.22 -3.11 50.52
CA ALA A 128 10.03 -2.65 51.23
C ALA A 128 8.89 -2.19 50.29
N HIS A 129 9.19 -1.84 49.04
CA HIS A 129 8.16 -1.49 48.06
C HIS A 129 7.38 -2.72 47.57
N THR A 130 7.96 -3.92 47.68
CA THR A 130 7.30 -5.20 47.35
C THR A 130 6.40 -5.74 48.48
N SER A 131 5.99 -4.88 49.41
CA SER A 131 5.21 -5.30 50.57
C SER A 131 3.81 -5.79 50.19
N PHE A 132 3.38 -6.88 50.80
CA PHE A 132 2.06 -7.48 50.60
C PHE A 132 1.38 -7.83 51.92
N ILE A 133 0.05 -7.82 51.89
CA ILE A 133 -0.81 -8.07 53.04
C ILE A 133 -1.25 -9.54 53.10
N THR A 134 -1.14 -10.14 54.29
CA THR A 134 -1.73 -11.44 54.63
C THR A 134 -2.63 -11.29 55.86
N ASP A 135 -3.25 -12.37 56.30
CA ASP A 135 -4.02 -12.43 57.54
C ASP A 135 -3.15 -12.41 58.81
N ARG A 136 -1.90 -12.86 58.72
CA ARG A 136 -0.94 -12.94 59.84
C ARG A 136 -0.03 -11.71 59.99
N GLY A 137 0.15 -10.93 58.93
CA GLY A 137 1.05 -9.78 58.98
C GLY A 137 1.35 -9.15 57.64
N LEU A 138 2.33 -8.25 57.63
CA LEU A 138 2.84 -7.58 56.43
C LEU A 138 4.23 -8.12 56.14
N TYR A 139 4.44 -8.54 54.89
CA TYR A 139 5.69 -9.14 54.46
C TYR A 139 6.19 -8.46 53.19
N CYS A 140 7.49 -8.42 52.98
CA CYS A 140 8.10 -7.98 51.72
C CYS A 140 9.10 -9.01 51.20
N TYR A 141 9.35 -9.01 49.90
CA TYR A 141 10.29 -9.93 49.27
C TYR A 141 11.74 -9.43 49.35
N LYS A 142 12.67 -10.33 49.67
CA LYS A 142 14.12 -10.13 49.57
C LYS A 142 14.68 -10.53 48.21
N VAL A 143 13.98 -11.42 47.52
CA VAL A 143 14.31 -11.92 46.17
C VAL A 143 13.27 -11.41 45.18
N MET A 144 13.60 -11.32 43.90
CA MET A 144 12.72 -10.75 42.88
C MET A 144 11.45 -11.61 42.72
N PRO A 145 10.27 -11.11 43.15
CA PRO A 145 9.03 -11.88 43.04
C PRO A 145 8.47 -11.86 41.62
N PHE A 146 7.61 -12.83 41.32
CA PHE A 146 6.76 -12.81 40.14
C PHE A 146 5.78 -11.63 40.19
N GLY A 147 5.43 -11.08 39.01
CA GLY A 147 4.43 -10.03 38.86
C GLY A 147 4.99 -8.61 38.79
N LEU A 148 6.30 -8.41 38.93
CA LEU A 148 6.95 -7.12 38.72
C LEU A 148 7.16 -6.83 37.22
N LYS A 149 6.94 -5.57 36.83
CA LYS A 149 6.96 -5.10 35.43
C LYS A 149 8.27 -5.38 34.69
N ASN A 150 9.42 -5.19 35.35
CA ASN A 150 10.74 -5.25 34.72
C ASN A 150 11.52 -6.54 35.09
N ALA A 151 10.86 -7.53 35.69
CA ALA A 151 11.53 -8.78 36.12
C ALA A 151 12.15 -9.54 34.94
N GLY A 152 11.44 -9.63 33.82
CA GLY A 152 11.94 -10.28 32.60
C GLY A 152 13.18 -9.60 32.02
N ALA A 153 13.22 -8.26 32.03
CA ALA A 153 14.39 -7.49 31.56
C ALA A 153 15.61 -7.73 32.45
N THR A 154 15.43 -7.73 33.78
CA THR A 154 16.53 -8.03 34.72
C THR A 154 17.04 -9.45 34.54
N TYR A 155 16.14 -10.41 34.37
CA TYR A 155 16.52 -11.80 34.13
C TYR A 155 17.25 -11.97 32.79
N GLN A 156 16.80 -11.30 31.72
CA GLN A 156 17.48 -11.34 30.42
C GLN A 156 18.89 -10.73 30.50
N ARG A 157 19.08 -9.63 31.25
CA ARG A 157 20.41 -9.04 31.50
C ARG A 157 21.35 -10.03 32.18
N LEU A 158 20.84 -10.73 33.20
CA LEU A 158 21.60 -11.76 33.90
C LEU A 158 22.06 -12.85 32.92
N VAL A 159 21.15 -13.50 32.19
CA VAL A 159 21.51 -14.61 31.31
C VAL A 159 22.41 -14.16 30.17
N ASN A 160 22.21 -12.94 29.62
CA ASN A 160 23.12 -12.37 28.63
C ASN A 160 24.53 -12.18 29.20
N HIS A 161 24.66 -11.77 30.47
CA HIS A 161 25.96 -11.66 31.13
C HIS A 161 26.58 -13.04 31.41
N LEU A 162 25.81 -13.99 31.95
CA LEU A 162 26.33 -15.31 32.33
C LEU A 162 26.76 -16.13 31.11
N PHE A 163 25.93 -16.15 30.08
CA PHE A 163 26.09 -17.02 28.91
C PHE A 163 26.51 -16.26 27.66
N ALA A 164 27.06 -15.05 27.80
CA ALA A 164 27.65 -14.26 26.71
C ALA A 164 28.48 -15.10 25.71
N PRO A 165 29.38 -16.02 26.15
CA PRO A 165 30.18 -16.81 25.20
C PRO A 165 29.40 -17.92 24.47
N LEU A 166 28.21 -18.31 24.96
CA LEU A 166 27.44 -19.45 24.41
C LEU A 166 26.23 -19.01 23.59
N ILE A 167 25.62 -17.87 23.94
CA ILE A 167 24.39 -17.37 23.31
C ILE A 167 24.62 -17.14 21.81
N GLY A 168 23.64 -17.56 20.99
CA GLY A 168 23.65 -17.47 19.53
C GLY A 168 24.46 -18.57 18.83
N HIS A 169 25.37 -19.23 19.53
CA HIS A 169 26.23 -20.29 18.98
C HIS A 169 25.70 -21.67 19.36
N THR A 170 25.83 -22.03 20.63
CA THR A 170 25.47 -23.34 21.18
C THR A 170 24.28 -23.25 22.13
N MET A 171 23.86 -22.04 22.50
CA MET A 171 22.78 -21.79 23.43
C MET A 171 21.84 -20.69 22.93
N GLU A 172 20.54 -20.84 23.18
CA GLU A 172 19.52 -19.81 23.00
C GLU A 172 18.79 -19.58 24.31
N VAL A 173 18.53 -18.32 24.65
CA VAL A 173 17.88 -17.97 25.91
C VAL A 173 16.88 -16.84 25.72
N TYR A 174 15.66 -17.07 26.22
CA TYR A 174 14.63 -16.06 26.34
C TYR A 174 14.07 -16.07 27.77
N VAL A 175 14.47 -15.08 28.55
CA VAL A 175 14.14 -14.98 29.98
C VAL A 175 14.46 -16.33 30.66
N ASP A 176 13.46 -17.05 31.19
CA ASP A 176 13.62 -18.30 31.91
C ASP A 176 13.70 -19.55 31.01
N ASP A 177 13.33 -19.44 29.74
CA ASP A 177 13.43 -20.52 28.76
C ASP A 177 14.85 -20.58 28.18
N MET A 178 15.65 -21.54 28.64
CA MET A 178 17.03 -21.77 28.22
C MET A 178 17.15 -23.06 27.42
N LEU A 179 17.97 -23.02 26.36
CA LEU A 179 18.16 -24.15 25.45
C LEU A 179 19.61 -24.28 25.02
N VAL A 180 20.18 -25.48 25.09
CA VAL A 180 21.43 -25.84 24.40
C VAL A 180 21.10 -26.63 23.14
N LYS A 181 21.68 -26.24 22.01
CA LYS A 181 21.47 -26.86 20.70
C LYS A 181 22.81 -27.32 20.11
N SER A 182 22.81 -28.44 19.38
CA SER A 182 24.04 -28.98 18.77
C SER A 182 23.76 -29.58 17.41
N ARG A 183 24.59 -29.21 16.41
CA ARG A 183 24.40 -29.62 15.02
C ARG A 183 24.56 -31.12 14.85
N THR A 184 25.56 -31.70 15.53
CA THR A 184 25.79 -33.14 15.59
C THR A 184 25.65 -33.65 17.01
N ALA A 185 25.38 -34.95 17.16
CA ALA A 185 25.23 -35.59 18.46
C ALA A 185 26.52 -35.51 19.30
N ASP A 186 27.69 -35.69 18.66
CA ASP A 186 28.99 -35.75 19.33
C ASP A 186 29.38 -34.41 19.99
N GLN A 187 28.90 -33.29 19.47
CA GLN A 187 29.15 -31.95 20.02
C GLN A 187 28.29 -31.66 21.25
N HIS A 188 27.24 -32.42 21.52
CA HIS A 188 26.24 -32.06 22.52
C HIS A 188 26.77 -32.13 23.95
N ILE A 189 27.55 -33.16 24.27
CA ILE A 189 28.16 -33.32 25.60
C ILE A 189 29.15 -32.17 25.89
N PRO A 190 30.10 -31.82 25.00
CA PRO A 190 30.95 -30.64 25.16
C PRO A 190 30.16 -29.35 25.40
N ASN A 191 29.10 -29.12 24.62
CA ASN A 191 28.27 -27.91 24.73
C ASN A 191 27.54 -27.83 26.08
N LEU A 192 26.99 -28.95 26.56
CA LEU A 192 26.40 -29.05 27.89
C LEU A 192 27.43 -28.82 28.99
N SER A 193 28.64 -29.38 28.86
CA SER A 193 29.72 -29.19 29.83
C SER A 193 30.10 -27.73 30.00
N ALA A 194 30.23 -26.98 28.90
CA ALA A 194 30.50 -25.54 28.93
C ALA A 194 29.39 -24.77 29.67
N MET A 195 28.13 -25.07 29.37
CA MET A 195 26.97 -24.45 30.01
C MET A 195 26.89 -24.79 31.51
N PHE A 196 27.09 -26.05 31.90
CA PHE A 196 27.08 -26.45 33.31
C PHE A 196 28.24 -25.85 34.10
N THR A 197 29.38 -25.62 33.47
CA THR A 197 30.52 -24.93 34.09
C THR A 197 30.15 -23.51 34.51
N ILE A 198 29.47 -22.77 33.62
CA ILE A 198 28.95 -21.42 33.91
C ILE A 198 27.89 -21.47 35.02
N LEU A 199 26.93 -22.40 34.96
CA LEU A 199 25.92 -22.56 36.02
C LEU A 199 26.54 -22.80 37.40
N LYS A 200 27.56 -23.66 37.48
CA LYS A 200 28.30 -23.95 38.71
C LYS A 200 29.05 -22.72 39.22
N GLN A 201 29.74 -22.01 38.34
CA GLN A 201 30.49 -20.79 38.67
C GLN A 201 29.59 -19.73 39.31
N TYR A 202 28.42 -19.48 38.72
CA TYR A 202 27.49 -18.45 39.18
C TYR A 202 26.43 -18.96 40.17
N LYS A 203 26.51 -20.24 40.57
CA LYS A 203 25.61 -20.92 41.52
C LYS A 203 24.12 -20.89 41.11
N MET A 204 23.84 -20.74 39.82
CA MET A 204 22.48 -20.77 39.28
C MET A 204 21.93 -22.20 39.31
N ARG A 205 20.67 -22.38 39.72
CA ARG A 205 20.04 -23.69 39.93
C ARG A 205 18.97 -23.97 38.88
N LEU A 206 18.98 -25.19 38.35
CA LEU A 206 17.96 -25.70 37.44
C LEU A 206 16.94 -26.58 38.17
N ASN A 207 15.74 -26.70 37.61
CA ASN A 207 14.71 -27.61 38.08
C ASN A 207 14.81 -28.95 37.33
N PRO A 208 15.32 -30.02 37.97
CA PRO A 208 15.57 -31.29 37.29
C PRO A 208 14.30 -31.91 36.71
N THR A 209 13.14 -31.72 37.37
CA THR A 209 11.86 -32.29 36.92
C THR A 209 11.27 -31.65 35.67
N LYS A 210 11.82 -30.49 35.27
CA LYS A 210 11.37 -29.75 34.09
C LYS A 210 12.44 -29.62 33.01
N CYS A 211 13.67 -30.05 33.30
CA CYS A 211 14.72 -30.07 32.30
C CYS A 211 14.61 -31.35 31.47
N ALA A 212 14.94 -31.26 30.18
CA ALA A 212 15.05 -32.39 29.27
C ALA A 212 16.40 -32.27 28.55
N PHE A 213 17.19 -33.35 28.53
CA PHE A 213 18.55 -33.33 27.98
C PHE A 213 18.70 -34.30 26.82
N GLY A 214 19.41 -33.88 25.76
CA GLY A 214 19.78 -34.74 24.63
C GLY A 214 18.60 -35.30 23.84
N VAL A 215 17.54 -34.52 23.66
CA VAL A 215 16.34 -34.92 22.92
C VAL A 215 16.42 -34.48 21.46
N ALA A 216 15.84 -35.26 20.55
CA ALA A 216 15.80 -34.93 19.11
C ALA A 216 14.76 -33.84 18.77
N SER A 217 13.76 -33.65 19.65
CA SER A 217 12.75 -32.61 19.53
C SER A 217 12.21 -32.19 20.89
N GLY A 218 11.65 -30.99 20.97
CA GLY A 218 11.00 -30.52 22.18
C GLY A 218 10.37 -29.14 22.07
N LYS A 219 9.69 -28.74 23.15
CA LYS A 219 8.91 -27.50 23.23
C LYS A 219 9.79 -26.32 23.62
N PHE A 220 9.78 -25.27 22.81
CA PHE A 220 10.49 -24.02 23.07
C PHE A 220 9.64 -22.81 22.67
N LEU A 221 9.47 -21.84 23.57
CA LEU A 221 8.68 -20.61 23.34
C LEU A 221 7.29 -20.85 22.74
N GLY A 222 6.70 -22.01 23.03
CA GLY A 222 5.38 -22.41 22.56
C GLY A 222 5.34 -23.02 21.16
N PHE A 223 6.48 -23.40 20.59
CA PHE A 223 6.67 -24.13 19.34
C PHE A 223 7.29 -25.50 19.62
N MET A 224 7.03 -26.49 18.76
CA MET A 224 7.77 -27.75 18.76
C MET A 224 8.92 -27.63 17.77
N ILE A 225 10.14 -27.87 18.23
CA ILE A 225 11.33 -27.75 17.39
C ILE A 225 11.99 -29.12 17.27
N SER A 226 12.41 -29.45 16.05
CA SER A 226 13.13 -30.67 15.75
C SER A 226 14.22 -30.43 14.71
N GLN A 227 15.00 -31.46 14.41
CA GLN A 227 15.93 -31.44 13.29
C GLN A 227 15.24 -31.20 11.93
N ARG A 228 13.97 -31.60 11.77
CA ARG A 228 13.23 -31.46 10.50
C ARG A 228 12.71 -30.04 10.28
N GLY A 229 12.54 -29.25 11.34
CA GLY A 229 11.98 -27.91 11.26
C GLY A 229 11.18 -27.54 12.50
N ILE A 230 10.23 -26.63 12.31
CA ILE A 230 9.38 -26.03 13.33
C ILE A 230 7.94 -26.49 13.12
N GLU A 231 7.35 -27.04 14.17
CA GLU A 231 5.98 -27.53 14.21
C GLU A 231 5.15 -26.73 15.22
N ALA A 232 3.85 -26.65 14.97
CA ALA A 232 2.91 -26.08 15.93
C ALA A 232 2.82 -26.96 17.18
N ASN A 233 2.66 -26.35 18.35
CA ASN A 233 2.53 -27.12 19.59
C ASN A 233 1.26 -28.00 19.55
N PRO A 234 1.38 -29.34 19.67
CA PRO A 234 0.24 -30.26 19.67
C PRO A 234 -0.80 -29.92 20.72
N GLU A 235 -0.40 -29.44 21.89
CA GLU A 235 -1.35 -29.02 22.94
C GLU A 235 -2.21 -27.83 22.49
N LYS A 236 -1.64 -26.89 21.74
CA LYS A 236 -2.36 -25.72 21.22
C LYS A 236 -3.29 -26.13 20.07
N ILE A 237 -2.86 -27.05 19.22
CA ILE A 237 -3.70 -27.63 18.15
C ILE A 237 -4.87 -28.38 18.76
N GLN A 238 -4.60 -29.29 19.70
CA GLN A 238 -5.61 -30.10 20.37
C GLN A 238 -6.64 -29.22 21.09
N ALA A 239 -6.20 -28.13 21.72
CA ALA A 239 -7.10 -27.16 22.33
C ALA A 239 -8.08 -26.53 21.32
N ILE A 240 -7.73 -26.40 20.03
CA ILE A 240 -8.66 -25.93 18.99
C ILE A 240 -9.56 -27.09 18.52
N LEU A 241 -8.99 -28.29 18.33
CA LEU A 241 -9.75 -29.47 17.90
C LEU A 241 -10.84 -29.86 18.89
N ASP A 242 -10.52 -29.88 20.19
CA ASP A 242 -11.44 -30.22 21.29
C ASP A 242 -12.45 -29.11 21.60
N MET A 243 -12.29 -27.93 21.01
CA MET A 243 -13.15 -26.80 21.31
C MET A 243 -14.56 -27.06 20.79
N THR A 244 -15.56 -26.94 21.67
CA THR A 244 -16.97 -26.97 21.26
C THR A 244 -17.33 -25.71 20.50
N ILE A 245 -18.42 -25.78 19.73
CA ILE A 245 -18.92 -24.64 18.95
C ILE A 245 -19.07 -23.41 19.86
N PRO A 246 -18.39 -22.28 19.56
CA PRO A 246 -18.45 -21.08 20.37
C PRO A 246 -19.87 -20.54 20.49
N LYS A 247 -20.38 -20.40 21.73
CA LYS A 247 -21.74 -19.88 21.98
C LYS A 247 -21.74 -18.45 22.54
N THR A 248 -20.63 -18.03 23.15
CA THR A 248 -20.53 -16.73 23.83
C THR A 248 -19.40 -15.87 23.27
N VAL A 249 -19.42 -14.56 23.58
CA VAL A 249 -18.37 -13.61 23.15
C VAL A 249 -17.01 -14.07 23.68
N LYS A 250 -16.98 -14.58 24.90
CA LYS A 250 -15.78 -15.10 25.54
C LYS A 250 -15.23 -16.33 24.81
N ASP A 251 -16.10 -17.19 24.28
CA ASP A 251 -15.69 -18.35 23.51
C ASP A 251 -15.07 -17.93 22.18
N ILE A 252 -15.66 -16.97 21.47
CA ILE A 252 -15.12 -16.45 20.21
C ILE A 252 -13.79 -15.70 20.46
N GLN A 253 -13.70 -14.92 21.54
CA GLN A 253 -12.44 -14.29 21.97
C GLN A 253 -11.36 -15.32 22.33
N SER A 254 -11.75 -16.41 22.98
CA SER A 254 -10.87 -17.54 23.29
C SER A 254 -10.37 -18.22 22.01
N LEU A 255 -11.26 -18.48 21.03
CA LEU A 255 -10.90 -19.07 19.74
C LEU A 255 -9.92 -18.18 18.99
N THR A 256 -10.25 -16.89 18.81
CA THR A 256 -9.38 -15.92 18.12
C THR A 256 -8.03 -15.77 18.82
N GLY A 257 -7.99 -15.80 20.16
CA GLY A 257 -6.75 -15.83 20.93
C GLY A 257 -5.90 -17.09 20.71
N ARG A 258 -6.52 -18.26 20.62
CA ARG A 258 -5.83 -19.54 20.32
C ARG A 258 -5.26 -19.54 18.90
N VAL A 259 -6.03 -19.05 17.92
CA VAL A 259 -5.60 -18.93 16.53
C VAL A 259 -4.46 -17.92 16.38
N ALA A 260 -4.52 -16.77 17.07
CA ALA A 260 -3.46 -15.76 17.06
C ALA A 260 -2.08 -16.36 17.39
N ALA A 261 -2.03 -17.29 18.35
CA ALA A 261 -0.81 -17.97 18.77
C ALA A 261 -0.26 -18.99 17.76
N LEU A 262 -1.01 -19.31 16.69
CA LEU A 262 -0.68 -20.25 15.62
C LEU A 262 -0.62 -19.60 14.23
N THR A 263 -0.80 -18.27 14.14
CA THR A 263 -0.84 -17.54 12.86
C THR A 263 0.35 -17.79 11.95
N ARG A 264 1.53 -18.07 12.52
CA ARG A 264 2.74 -18.43 11.77
C ARG A 264 2.57 -19.67 10.87
N PHE A 265 1.65 -20.58 11.21
CA PHE A 265 1.37 -21.84 10.52
C PHE A 265 0.11 -21.81 9.64
N ILE A 266 -0.65 -20.72 9.67
CA ILE A 266 -1.99 -20.67 9.07
C ILE A 266 -1.95 -19.85 7.78
N SER A 267 -2.18 -20.53 6.64
CA SER A 267 -2.50 -19.87 5.38
C SER A 267 -3.71 -18.96 5.55
N THR A 268 -3.62 -17.73 5.02
CA THR A 268 -4.76 -16.79 4.96
C THR A 268 -5.52 -16.64 6.29
N ALA A 269 -4.80 -16.68 7.42
CA ALA A 269 -5.38 -16.75 8.77
C ALA A 269 -6.46 -15.70 9.07
N THR A 270 -6.30 -14.50 8.52
CA THR A 270 -7.29 -13.44 8.70
C THR A 270 -8.59 -13.75 7.96
N ASP A 271 -8.52 -14.21 6.72
CA ASP A 271 -9.69 -14.55 5.91
C ASP A 271 -10.46 -15.71 6.54
N ARG A 272 -9.75 -16.76 6.98
CA ARG A 272 -10.33 -17.89 7.72
C ARG A 272 -11.01 -17.47 9.03
N CYS A 273 -10.57 -16.37 9.64
CA CYS A 273 -11.17 -15.83 10.87
C CYS A 273 -12.17 -14.70 10.63
N ALA A 274 -12.38 -14.25 9.39
CA ALA A 274 -13.25 -13.12 9.07
C ALA A 274 -14.70 -13.35 9.56
N PRO A 275 -15.30 -14.54 9.42
CA PRO A 275 -16.63 -14.82 9.99
C PRO A 275 -16.68 -14.64 11.51
N PHE A 276 -15.63 -15.05 12.23
CA PHE A 276 -15.55 -14.90 13.69
C PHE A 276 -15.46 -13.42 14.11
N PHE A 277 -14.70 -12.61 13.37
CA PHE A 277 -14.62 -11.17 13.63
C PHE A 277 -15.95 -10.46 13.35
N LYS A 278 -16.69 -10.89 12.32
CA LYS A 278 -18.04 -10.40 12.03
C LYS A 278 -19.01 -10.74 13.16
N ALA A 279 -18.96 -11.97 13.68
CA ALA A 279 -19.75 -12.38 14.84
C ALA A 279 -19.43 -11.57 16.12
N LEU A 280 -18.17 -11.13 16.30
CA LEU A 280 -17.75 -10.26 17.41
C LEU A 280 -18.22 -8.81 17.28
N LYS A 281 -18.47 -8.31 16.06
CA LYS A 281 -18.94 -6.94 15.81
C LYS A 281 -20.45 -6.74 16.09
N GLY A 282 -21.21 -7.80 16.37
CA GLY A 282 -22.62 -7.72 16.76
C GLY A 282 -22.84 -7.04 18.12
N THR A 283 -24.05 -6.55 18.36
CA THR A 283 -24.44 -5.93 19.65
C THR A 283 -24.23 -6.92 20.79
N LYS A 284 -23.68 -6.48 21.93
CA LYS A 284 -23.30 -7.30 23.11
C LYS A 284 -24.37 -8.30 23.62
N ARG A 285 -25.64 -8.17 23.21
CA ARG A 285 -26.76 -9.00 23.66
C ARG A 285 -27.17 -10.14 22.72
N ASN A 286 -26.83 -10.09 21.41
CA ASN A 286 -27.19 -11.16 20.45
C ASN A 286 -26.02 -11.48 19.52
N ILE A 287 -25.23 -12.49 19.88
CA ILE A 287 -24.27 -13.10 18.94
C ILE A 287 -25.06 -14.03 18.02
N THR A 288 -24.97 -13.81 16.72
CA THR A 288 -25.49 -14.74 15.72
C THR A 288 -24.31 -15.56 15.19
N TRP A 289 -24.15 -16.77 15.73
CA TRP A 289 -23.26 -17.77 15.13
C TRP A 289 -23.92 -18.27 13.84
N THR A 290 -23.40 -17.85 12.69
CA THR A 290 -23.99 -18.14 11.38
C THR A 290 -23.50 -19.49 10.84
N ALA A 291 -24.18 -20.03 9.82
CA ALA A 291 -23.68 -21.19 9.07
C ALA A 291 -22.27 -20.95 8.51
N GLU A 292 -21.99 -19.71 8.06
CA GLU A 292 -20.66 -19.27 7.62
C GLU A 292 -19.60 -19.42 8.73
N CYS A 293 -19.94 -19.13 10.00
CA CYS A 293 -19.03 -19.35 11.13
C CYS A 293 -18.80 -20.84 11.41
N GLU A 294 -19.83 -21.67 11.28
CA GLU A 294 -19.73 -23.12 11.50
C GLU A 294 -18.82 -23.78 10.45
N THR A 295 -19.00 -23.43 9.18
CA THR A 295 -18.16 -23.90 8.07
C THR A 295 -16.71 -23.46 8.27
N ALA A 296 -16.46 -22.18 8.52
CA ALA A 296 -15.10 -21.66 8.74
C ALA A 296 -14.41 -22.29 9.96
N PHE A 297 -15.17 -22.61 11.02
CA PHE A 297 -14.63 -23.28 12.20
C PHE A 297 -14.27 -24.74 11.92
N SER A 298 -15.10 -25.44 11.16
CA SER A 298 -14.85 -26.83 10.75
C SER A 298 -13.62 -26.93 9.83
N GLU A 299 -13.52 -26.05 8.84
CA GLU A 299 -12.36 -25.97 7.94
C GLU A 299 -11.07 -25.62 8.68
N LEU A 300 -11.14 -24.71 9.65
CA LEU A 300 -9.99 -24.37 10.49
C LEU A 300 -9.51 -25.58 11.30
N LYS A 301 -10.43 -26.37 11.86
CA LYS A 301 -10.07 -27.61 12.59
C LYS A 301 -9.42 -28.63 11.67
N GLU A 302 -9.98 -28.86 10.48
CA GLU A 302 -9.40 -29.78 9.51
C GLU A 302 -7.98 -29.34 9.11
N TYR A 303 -7.81 -28.05 8.81
CA TYR A 303 -6.51 -27.48 8.46
C TYR A 303 -5.49 -27.61 9.60
N MET A 304 -5.90 -27.36 10.85
CA MET A 304 -5.04 -27.55 12.02
C MET A 304 -4.69 -29.02 12.28
N GLY A 305 -5.55 -29.96 11.92
CA GLY A 305 -5.25 -31.39 11.95
C GLY A 305 -4.13 -31.80 10.98
N ARG A 306 -3.90 -31.02 9.92
CA ARG A 306 -2.84 -31.21 8.92
C ARG A 306 -1.79 -30.10 8.94
N ALA A 307 -1.60 -29.43 10.08
CA ALA A 307 -0.76 -28.23 10.18
C ALA A 307 0.63 -28.45 9.56
N PRO A 308 1.13 -27.50 8.74
CA PRO A 308 2.34 -27.69 7.98
C PRO A 308 3.60 -27.64 8.86
N LEU A 309 4.59 -28.46 8.49
CA LEU A 309 5.96 -28.34 8.99
C LEU A 309 6.62 -27.10 8.34
N LEU A 310 7.10 -26.18 9.16
CA LEU A 310 7.83 -25.00 8.68
C LEU A 310 9.34 -25.27 8.66
N SER A 311 9.98 -24.87 7.59
CA SER A 311 11.44 -24.93 7.43
C SER A 311 12.12 -23.66 7.92
N THR A 312 13.42 -23.75 8.21
CA THR A 312 14.25 -22.59 8.50
C THR A 312 15.20 -22.26 7.34
N PRO A 313 15.41 -20.97 7.06
CA PRO A 313 16.37 -20.55 6.05
C PRO A 313 17.81 -20.65 6.58
N GLU A 314 18.73 -21.03 5.69
CA GLU A 314 20.17 -21.02 5.94
C GLU A 314 20.82 -19.77 5.34
N HIS A 315 21.98 -19.39 5.87
CA HIS A 315 22.70 -18.23 5.39
C HIS A 315 23.03 -18.35 3.90
N GLY A 316 22.67 -17.31 3.13
CA GLY A 316 22.85 -17.27 1.67
C GLY A 316 21.71 -17.89 0.87
N ASP A 317 20.70 -18.50 1.51
CA ASP A 317 19.51 -18.95 0.80
C ASP A 317 18.77 -17.78 0.14
N ILE A 318 18.19 -18.04 -1.02
CA ILE A 318 17.25 -17.12 -1.66
C ILE A 318 15.84 -17.53 -1.26
N LEU A 319 15.09 -16.60 -0.69
CA LEU A 319 13.73 -16.86 -0.25
C LEU A 319 12.72 -16.34 -1.26
N VAL A 320 11.61 -17.05 -1.38
CA VAL A 320 10.55 -16.78 -2.34
C VAL A 320 9.31 -16.32 -1.60
N VAL A 321 8.70 -15.22 -2.03
CA VAL A 321 7.46 -14.70 -1.47
C VAL A 321 6.33 -14.83 -2.48
N TYR A 322 5.27 -15.50 -2.06
CA TYR A 322 3.98 -15.48 -2.74
C TYR A 322 3.04 -14.53 -2.02
N LEU A 323 2.33 -13.72 -2.80
CA LEU A 323 1.38 -12.72 -2.31
C LEU A 323 -0.04 -13.13 -2.70
N SER A 324 -0.99 -12.90 -1.80
CA SER A 324 -2.42 -13.09 -2.01
C SER A 324 -3.19 -11.91 -1.43
N VAL A 325 -4.27 -11.54 -2.10
CA VAL A 325 -5.16 -10.43 -1.73
C VAL A 325 -6.59 -10.94 -1.81
N SER A 326 -7.36 -10.68 -0.76
CA SER A 326 -8.81 -10.91 -0.74
C SER A 326 -9.55 -9.56 -0.64
N ALA A 327 -10.88 -9.62 -0.64
CA ALA A 327 -11.71 -8.44 -0.36
C ALA A 327 -11.47 -7.84 1.03
N SER A 328 -11.03 -8.65 2.00
CA SER A 328 -10.99 -8.28 3.42
C SER A 328 -9.60 -8.32 4.06
N ALA A 329 -8.61 -8.94 3.41
CA ALA A 329 -7.26 -9.11 3.95
C ALA A 329 -6.19 -9.18 2.86
N VAL A 330 -4.94 -9.01 3.29
CA VAL A 330 -3.74 -9.30 2.50
C VAL A 330 -2.95 -10.39 3.20
N SER A 331 -2.45 -11.34 2.42
CA SER A 331 -1.76 -12.51 2.93
C SER A 331 -0.51 -12.80 2.09
N SER A 332 0.47 -13.47 2.69
CA SER A 332 1.68 -13.89 2.01
C SER A 332 2.25 -15.16 2.64
N VAL A 333 3.03 -15.90 1.86
CA VAL A 333 3.84 -17.00 2.36
C VAL A 333 5.30 -16.79 1.93
N LEU A 334 6.21 -16.91 2.89
CA LEU A 334 7.66 -16.93 2.66
C LEU A 334 8.10 -18.39 2.55
N ILE A 335 8.84 -18.72 1.51
CA ILE A 335 9.18 -20.08 1.11
C ILE A 335 10.68 -20.18 0.85
N ARG A 336 11.24 -21.31 1.26
CA ARG A 336 12.59 -21.74 0.89
C ARG A 336 12.46 -22.77 -0.23
N SER A 337 13.16 -22.54 -1.34
CA SER A 337 13.21 -23.52 -2.44
C SER A 337 14.56 -24.24 -2.40
N LYS A 338 14.56 -25.55 -2.18
CA LYS A 338 15.77 -26.39 -2.15
C LYS A 338 15.50 -27.67 -2.94
N ASP A 339 16.38 -28.00 -3.87
CA ASP A 339 16.36 -29.26 -4.64
C ASP A 339 14.98 -29.63 -5.22
N ILE A 340 14.31 -28.64 -5.85
CA ILE A 340 12.98 -28.73 -6.50
C ILE A 340 11.78 -28.70 -5.53
N ALA A 341 11.98 -28.92 -4.23
CA ALA A 341 10.92 -28.81 -3.23
C ALA A 341 10.76 -27.38 -2.68
N GLU A 342 9.51 -26.97 -2.47
CA GLU A 342 9.14 -25.70 -1.84
C GLU A 342 8.70 -25.95 -0.39
N HIS A 343 9.44 -25.38 0.56
CA HIS A 343 9.16 -25.52 1.98
C HIS A 343 8.71 -24.18 2.57
N PRO A 344 7.53 -24.09 3.21
CA PRO A 344 7.09 -22.87 3.85
C PRO A 344 7.97 -22.54 5.05
N VAL A 345 8.31 -21.26 5.21
CA VAL A 345 9.09 -20.73 6.34
C VAL A 345 8.16 -19.98 7.30
N HIS A 346 7.27 -19.15 6.74
CA HIS A 346 6.36 -18.32 7.53
C HIS A 346 5.14 -17.87 6.73
N TYR A 347 3.94 -17.97 7.32
CA TYR A 347 2.71 -17.38 6.79
C TYR A 347 2.41 -16.03 7.44
N VAL A 348 1.99 -15.05 6.65
CA VAL A 348 1.60 -13.73 7.14
C VAL A 348 0.23 -13.40 6.61
N SER A 349 -0.62 -12.86 7.48
CA SER A 349 -1.94 -12.36 7.10
C SER A 349 -2.29 -11.11 7.91
N LYS A 350 -2.93 -10.14 7.25
CA LYS A 350 -3.38 -8.88 7.85
C LYS A 350 -4.74 -8.46 7.29
N ALA A 351 -5.70 -8.18 8.17
CA ALA A 351 -6.96 -7.55 7.80
C ALA A 351 -6.75 -6.16 7.19
N LEU A 352 -7.47 -5.88 6.11
CA LEU A 352 -7.56 -4.55 5.51
C LEU A 352 -8.42 -3.65 6.40
N GLN A 353 -7.94 -2.44 6.66
CA GLN A 353 -8.73 -1.38 7.30
C GLN A 353 -9.63 -0.69 6.28
N ASP A 354 -10.65 0.07 6.72
CA ASP A 354 -11.65 0.69 5.84
C ASP A 354 -11.06 1.44 4.65
N ALA A 355 -9.97 2.21 4.87
CA ALA A 355 -9.27 2.90 3.80
C ALA A 355 -8.51 1.95 2.86
N GLU A 356 -7.95 0.87 3.39
CA GLU A 356 -7.16 -0.14 2.68
C GLU A 356 -8.03 -1.06 1.82
N VAL A 357 -9.29 -1.29 2.20
CA VAL A 357 -10.27 -2.06 1.39
C VAL A 357 -10.51 -1.40 0.03
N ARG A 358 -10.46 -0.07 -0.02
CA ARG A 358 -10.65 0.74 -1.24
C ARG A 358 -9.41 0.83 -2.14
N TYR A 359 -8.30 0.22 -1.74
CA TYR A 359 -7.09 0.19 -2.58
C TYR A 359 -7.36 -0.65 -3.83
N LEU A 360 -6.72 -0.30 -4.93
CA LEU A 360 -6.74 -1.14 -6.14
C LEU A 360 -6.02 -2.46 -5.84
N ASP A 361 -6.36 -3.55 -6.54
CA ASP A 361 -5.76 -4.86 -6.25
C ASP A 361 -4.23 -4.89 -6.40
N ILE A 362 -3.69 -4.10 -7.33
CA ILE A 362 -2.24 -3.93 -7.48
C ILE A 362 -1.61 -3.18 -6.30
N GLU A 363 -2.32 -2.19 -5.74
CA GLU A 363 -1.90 -1.49 -4.53
C GLU A 363 -2.03 -2.39 -3.30
N LYS A 364 -3.06 -3.25 -3.24
CA LYS A 364 -3.21 -4.28 -2.19
C LYS A 364 -2.11 -5.33 -2.28
N LEU A 365 -1.66 -5.72 -3.48
CA LEU A 365 -0.51 -6.61 -3.67
C LEU A 365 0.80 -5.95 -3.21
N ALA A 366 1.03 -4.69 -3.60
CA ALA A 366 2.16 -3.91 -3.07
C ALA A 366 2.09 -3.80 -1.55
N PHE A 367 0.90 -3.60 -1.02
CA PHE A 367 0.67 -3.52 0.41
C PHE A 367 0.92 -4.85 1.12
N ALA A 368 0.52 -5.98 0.53
CA ALA A 368 0.83 -7.32 1.01
C ALA A 368 2.35 -7.51 1.15
N LEU A 369 3.12 -7.08 0.15
CA LEU A 369 4.59 -7.14 0.18
C LEU A 369 5.17 -6.26 1.29
N VAL A 370 4.67 -5.04 1.46
CA VAL A 370 5.09 -4.12 2.55
C VAL A 370 4.79 -4.71 3.92
N VAL A 371 3.59 -5.26 4.11
CA VAL A 371 3.19 -5.93 5.36
C VAL A 371 4.11 -7.11 5.66
N SER A 372 4.45 -7.89 4.63
CA SER A 372 5.40 -9.00 4.71
C SER A 372 6.77 -8.50 5.14
N ALA A 373 7.32 -7.51 4.46
CA ALA A 373 8.63 -6.93 4.75
C ALA A 373 8.72 -6.32 6.15
N ARG A 374 7.64 -5.68 6.64
CA ARG A 374 7.59 -5.14 8.01
C ARG A 374 7.59 -6.23 9.08
N ARG A 375 6.77 -7.27 8.91
CA ARG A 375 6.65 -8.37 9.88
C ARG A 375 7.86 -9.29 9.85
N LEU A 376 8.33 -9.61 8.66
CA LEU A 376 9.45 -10.52 8.38
C LEU A 376 10.75 -9.76 8.09
N ARG A 377 10.87 -8.52 8.60
CA ARG A 377 12.03 -7.64 8.38
C ARG A 377 13.39 -8.36 8.55
N PRO A 378 13.60 -9.19 9.59
CA PRO A 378 14.87 -9.91 9.72
C PRO A 378 15.21 -10.82 8.54
N TYR A 379 14.21 -11.49 7.96
CA TYR A 379 14.42 -12.35 6.78
C TYR A 379 14.76 -11.52 5.54
N PHE A 380 14.03 -10.41 5.33
CA PHE A 380 14.24 -9.48 4.21
C PHE A 380 15.58 -8.76 4.27
N GLN A 381 16.16 -8.58 5.47
CA GLN A 381 17.49 -7.99 5.64
C GLN A 381 18.62 -9.01 5.45
N ALA A 382 18.38 -10.27 5.81
CA ALA A 382 19.42 -11.30 5.82
C ALA A 382 19.52 -12.10 4.51
N HIS A 383 18.48 -12.10 3.67
CA HIS A 383 18.39 -12.92 2.47
C HIS A 383 17.87 -12.11 1.29
N THR A 384 18.30 -12.49 0.08
CA THR A 384 17.69 -12.03 -1.16
C THR A 384 16.26 -12.58 -1.28
N ILE A 385 15.32 -11.71 -1.63
CA ILE A 385 13.90 -12.04 -1.72
C ILE A 385 13.42 -12.04 -3.18
N HIS A 386 12.91 -13.17 -3.65
CA HIS A 386 12.23 -13.30 -4.93
C HIS A 386 10.71 -13.19 -4.75
N VAL A 387 10.11 -12.12 -5.26
CA VAL A 387 8.65 -11.97 -5.29
C VAL A 387 8.12 -12.56 -6.59
N LEU A 388 7.36 -13.66 -6.50
CA LEU A 388 6.75 -14.31 -7.65
C LEU A 388 5.36 -13.74 -7.91
N THR A 389 5.23 -12.99 -9.00
CA THR A 389 3.97 -12.36 -9.38
C THR A 389 3.84 -12.23 -10.90
N ASN A 390 2.62 -12.44 -11.40
CA ASN A 390 2.27 -12.17 -12.80
C ASN A 390 1.78 -10.73 -12.99
N GLN A 391 1.62 -10.00 -11.89
CA GLN A 391 1.24 -8.59 -11.90
C GLN A 391 2.50 -7.72 -11.99
N PRO A 392 2.42 -6.55 -12.65
CA PRO A 392 3.58 -5.72 -12.98
C PRO A 392 4.07 -4.88 -11.78
N LEU A 393 4.23 -5.52 -10.62
CA LEU A 393 4.52 -4.89 -9.33
C LEU A 393 5.83 -4.10 -9.33
N LYS A 394 6.86 -4.62 -10.02
CA LYS A 394 8.14 -3.93 -10.22
C LYS A 394 7.97 -2.57 -10.89
N GLN A 395 7.15 -2.50 -11.94
CA GLN A 395 6.95 -1.28 -12.72
C GLN A 395 6.17 -0.23 -11.91
N VAL A 396 5.19 -0.69 -11.13
CA VAL A 396 4.38 0.16 -10.22
C VAL A 396 5.24 0.80 -9.13
N LEU A 397 6.14 0.02 -8.51
CA LEU A 397 7.01 0.52 -7.43
C LEU A 397 8.19 1.36 -7.95
N GLN A 398 8.64 1.16 -9.20
CA GLN A 398 9.72 1.95 -9.81
C GLN A 398 9.28 3.31 -10.36
N LYS A 399 8.01 3.46 -10.75
CA LYS A 399 7.44 4.74 -11.21
C LYS A 399 6.20 5.10 -10.41
N PRO A 400 6.35 5.46 -9.12
CA PRO A 400 5.22 5.75 -8.23
C PRO A 400 4.58 7.14 -8.48
N GLU A 401 4.50 7.58 -9.74
CA GLU A 401 4.06 8.93 -10.16
C GLU A 401 2.56 9.21 -9.90
N THR A 402 1.82 8.21 -9.43
CA THR A 402 0.35 8.23 -9.27
C THR A 402 -0.13 8.26 -7.81
N SER A 403 0.70 7.93 -6.80
CA SER A 403 0.21 7.80 -5.41
C SER A 403 1.32 7.97 -4.37
N GLY A 404 1.22 8.98 -3.50
CA GLY A 404 2.23 9.27 -2.47
C GLY A 404 2.49 8.11 -1.50
N ARG A 405 1.51 7.21 -1.30
CA ARG A 405 1.71 5.98 -0.51
C ARG A 405 2.61 4.96 -1.22
N LEU A 406 2.47 4.80 -2.54
CA LEU A 406 3.30 3.89 -3.32
C LEU A 406 4.75 4.38 -3.34
N VAL A 407 4.96 5.71 -3.38
CA VAL A 407 6.30 6.31 -3.22
C VAL A 407 6.90 5.90 -1.87
N LYS A 408 6.15 6.08 -0.77
CA LYS A 408 6.61 5.71 0.58
C LYS A 408 6.94 4.22 0.68
N TRP A 409 6.09 3.36 0.12
CA TRP A 409 6.30 1.91 0.12
C TRP A 409 7.48 1.49 -0.76
N ALA A 410 7.68 2.13 -1.91
CA ALA A 410 8.84 1.87 -2.77
C ALA A 410 10.16 2.23 -2.07
N ILE A 411 10.19 3.36 -1.36
CA ILE A 411 11.36 3.77 -0.56
C ILE A 411 11.62 2.74 0.56
N GLU A 412 10.57 2.36 1.29
CA GLU A 412 10.70 1.37 2.37
C GLU A 412 11.18 0.02 1.85
N LEU A 413 10.61 -0.48 0.75
CA LEU A 413 11.03 -1.75 0.16
C LEU A 413 12.42 -1.69 -0.49
N GLY A 414 12.90 -0.49 -0.87
CA GLY A 414 14.22 -0.29 -1.44
C GLY A 414 15.38 -0.53 -0.46
N GLU A 415 15.10 -0.65 0.84
CA GLU A 415 16.11 -1.02 1.84
C GLU A 415 16.48 -2.51 1.80
N PHE A 416 15.73 -3.32 1.05
CA PHE A 416 15.89 -4.78 0.96
C PHE A 416 16.29 -5.21 -0.45
N ASP A 417 16.98 -6.36 -0.54
CA ASP A 417 17.33 -6.98 -1.81
C ASP A 417 16.15 -7.79 -2.38
N ILE A 418 15.26 -7.11 -3.11
CA ILE A 418 14.03 -7.70 -3.68
C ILE A 418 14.10 -7.78 -5.20
N HIS A 419 14.00 -8.99 -5.74
CA HIS A 419 13.82 -9.24 -7.17
C HIS A 419 12.40 -9.70 -7.49
N TYR A 420 11.81 -9.13 -8.53
CA TYR A 420 10.49 -9.53 -9.03
C TYR A 420 10.66 -10.49 -10.20
N LYS A 421 10.04 -11.67 -10.11
CA LYS A 421 10.10 -12.70 -11.16
C LYS A 421 8.68 -13.14 -11.57
N PRO A 422 8.46 -13.48 -12.85
CA PRO A 422 7.22 -14.09 -13.31
C PRO A 422 6.98 -15.43 -12.59
N ARG A 423 5.72 -15.82 -12.43
CA ARG A 423 5.35 -17.08 -11.76
C ARG A 423 5.57 -18.27 -12.72
N PRO A 424 6.43 -19.26 -12.39
CA PRO A 424 6.54 -20.51 -13.16
C PRO A 424 5.36 -21.46 -12.86
N ALA A 425 5.21 -22.54 -13.64
CA ALA A 425 4.23 -23.59 -13.37
C ALA A 425 4.47 -24.24 -11.99
N MET A 426 3.39 -24.43 -11.22
CA MET A 426 3.37 -24.83 -9.80
C MET A 426 4.11 -26.14 -9.52
N ARG A 427 4.87 -26.21 -8.41
CA ARG A 427 5.60 -27.45 -8.02
C ARG A 427 5.40 -27.91 -6.57
N GLY A 428 4.86 -27.09 -5.66
CA GLY A 428 4.65 -27.46 -4.25
C GLY A 428 3.19 -27.42 -3.76
N GLN A 429 2.77 -28.41 -2.95
CA GLN A 429 1.40 -28.52 -2.42
C GLN A 429 1.00 -27.33 -1.53
N ALA A 430 1.89 -26.86 -0.64
CA ALA A 430 1.62 -25.71 0.22
C ALA A 430 1.41 -24.39 -0.54
N VAL A 431 2.02 -24.27 -1.73
CA VAL A 431 1.82 -23.15 -2.66
C VAL A 431 0.55 -23.34 -3.47
N ALA A 432 0.27 -24.58 -3.89
CA ALA A 432 -0.97 -24.94 -4.57
C ALA A 432 -2.19 -24.69 -3.68
N ASP A 433 -2.14 -24.98 -2.38
CA ASP A 433 -3.22 -24.72 -1.43
C ASP A 433 -3.38 -23.21 -1.17
N PHE A 434 -2.27 -22.48 -0.96
CA PHE A 434 -2.30 -21.02 -0.80
C PHE A 434 -2.84 -20.28 -2.04
N LEU A 435 -2.63 -20.83 -3.24
CA LEU A 435 -3.08 -20.24 -4.51
C LEU A 435 -4.40 -20.82 -5.03
N SER A 436 -4.82 -22.03 -4.64
CA SER A 436 -6.17 -22.53 -4.94
C SER A 436 -7.21 -21.75 -4.14
N GLU A 437 -6.87 -21.36 -2.90
CA GLU A 437 -7.61 -20.39 -2.08
C GLU A 437 -7.73 -18.99 -2.72
N PHE A 438 -6.94 -18.67 -3.76
CA PHE A 438 -7.00 -17.40 -4.52
C PHE A 438 -8.00 -17.44 -5.69
N THR A 439 -8.51 -18.62 -6.07
CA THR A 439 -9.41 -18.76 -7.22
C THR A 439 -10.86 -18.84 -6.71
N GLU A 440 -11.57 -17.71 -6.70
CA GLU A 440 -13.04 -17.78 -6.63
C GLU A 440 -13.58 -18.57 -7.84
N PRO A 441 -14.62 -19.40 -7.69
CA PRO A 441 -15.19 -20.17 -8.78
C PRO A 441 -15.82 -19.23 -9.80
N GLN A 442 -15.09 -18.90 -10.87
CA GLN A 442 -15.75 -18.46 -12.10
C GLN A 442 -16.58 -19.64 -12.61
N ALA A 443 -17.89 -19.41 -12.67
CA ALA A 443 -18.85 -20.33 -13.24
C ALA A 443 -18.33 -20.91 -14.56
N SER A 444 -18.29 -22.23 -14.58
CA SER A 444 -17.87 -23.10 -15.67
C SER A 444 -18.55 -22.74 -16.98
N ALA A 445 -17.76 -22.55 -18.04
CA ALA A 445 -18.16 -22.90 -19.39
C ALA A 445 -16.99 -23.66 -20.02
N ALA A 446 -17.11 -24.99 -19.93
CA ALA A 446 -16.23 -25.93 -20.60
C ALA A 446 -16.27 -25.71 -22.11
N THR A 447 -15.14 -25.71 -22.79
CA THR A 447 -15.06 -26.29 -24.13
C THR A 447 -13.68 -26.92 -24.34
N GLN A 448 -13.79 -28.24 -24.49
CA GLN A 448 -12.83 -29.26 -24.85
C GLN A 448 -11.78 -28.85 -25.88
N LEU A 449 -10.57 -29.36 -25.63
CA LEU A 449 -9.49 -29.52 -26.60
C LEU A 449 -9.99 -30.33 -27.80
N ILE A 450 -10.03 -29.69 -28.97
CA ILE A 450 -10.00 -30.39 -30.27
C ILE A 450 -8.72 -29.95 -30.97
N SER A 451 -7.80 -30.90 -31.07
CA SER A 451 -6.63 -30.89 -31.93
C SER A 451 -7.05 -31.12 -33.38
N GLU A 452 -6.52 -30.34 -34.33
CA GLU A 452 -6.38 -30.73 -35.74
C GLU A 452 -5.28 -29.93 -36.47
N PRO A 453 -4.75 -30.44 -37.60
CA PRO A 453 -3.37 -30.25 -38.06
C PRO A 453 -3.16 -29.14 -39.11
N ASN A 454 -1.89 -28.83 -39.38
CA ASN A 454 -1.42 -28.03 -40.52
C ASN A 454 -1.98 -28.54 -41.87
N PRO A 455 -2.20 -27.64 -42.86
CA PRO A 455 -1.18 -27.46 -43.91
C PRO A 455 -1.02 -26.01 -44.42
N SER A 456 0.00 -25.85 -45.28
CA SER A 456 0.57 -24.61 -45.82
C SER A 456 0.12 -24.33 -47.30
N PRO A 457 0.79 -23.50 -48.14
CA PRO A 457 0.23 -22.28 -48.75
C PRO A 457 0.10 -22.29 -50.30
N SER A 458 -0.70 -21.39 -50.89
CA SER A 458 -0.57 -20.83 -52.27
C SER A 458 -1.70 -19.80 -52.51
N GLN A 459 -1.39 -18.53 -52.76
CA GLN A 459 -1.30 -17.85 -54.08
C GLN A 459 -2.55 -17.97 -54.96
N ASP A 460 -3.32 -16.89 -55.13
CA ASP A 460 -3.28 -16.08 -56.36
C ASP A 460 -4.09 -14.77 -56.26
N GLN A 461 -3.58 -13.73 -56.91
CA GLN A 461 -4.17 -12.39 -57.02
C GLN A 461 -4.99 -12.26 -58.32
N THR A 462 -6.10 -11.52 -58.29
CA THR A 462 -6.51 -10.67 -59.43
C THR A 462 -7.14 -9.36 -58.92
N PRO A 463 -6.94 -8.22 -59.62
CA PRO A 463 -7.22 -6.88 -59.07
C PRO A 463 -8.59 -6.36 -59.52
N THR A 464 -9.40 -5.85 -58.58
CA THR A 464 -10.68 -5.17 -58.86
C THR A 464 -10.62 -3.69 -58.50
N LYS A 465 -11.09 -2.86 -59.45
CA LYS A 465 -11.33 -1.43 -59.36
C LYS A 465 -12.06 -1.07 -58.05
N ASN A 466 -11.37 -0.46 -57.07
CA ASN A 466 -11.93 0.37 -55.98
C ASN A 466 -10.82 0.91 -55.04
N THR A 467 -9.58 1.04 -55.52
CA THR A 467 -8.45 1.42 -54.66
C THR A 467 -8.19 2.92 -54.76
N LEU A 468 -8.28 3.63 -53.64
CA LEU A 468 -7.89 5.04 -53.54
C LEU A 468 -6.43 5.20 -54.00
N ASP A 469 -6.19 6.14 -54.91
CA ASP A 469 -4.85 6.47 -55.39
C ASP A 469 -4.26 7.60 -54.53
N LEU A 470 -3.36 7.24 -53.63
CA LEU A 470 -2.70 8.16 -52.70
C LEU A 470 -1.82 9.22 -53.37
N THR A 471 -1.61 9.14 -54.69
CA THR A 471 -0.92 10.17 -55.47
C THR A 471 -1.85 11.32 -55.92
N GLN A 472 -3.17 11.19 -55.72
CA GLN A 472 -4.17 12.19 -56.04
C GLN A 472 -4.72 12.92 -54.81
N PRO A 473 -5.25 14.15 -54.97
CA PRO A 473 -5.86 14.92 -53.89
C PRO A 473 -7.07 14.19 -53.28
N LEU A 474 -6.90 13.70 -52.04
CA LEU A 474 -7.91 12.97 -51.29
C LEU A 474 -8.67 13.89 -50.33
N TRP A 475 -9.99 13.89 -50.42
CA TRP A 475 -10.88 14.54 -49.47
C TRP A 475 -11.27 13.57 -48.36
N THR A 476 -11.48 14.07 -47.14
CA THR A 476 -11.91 13.26 -46.00
C THR A 476 -13.22 13.80 -45.44
N LEU A 477 -14.24 12.96 -45.31
CA LEU A 477 -15.56 13.33 -44.82
C LEU A 477 -15.88 12.53 -43.56
N PHE A 478 -16.30 13.20 -42.48
CA PHE A 478 -16.84 12.59 -41.27
C PHE A 478 -18.32 12.94 -41.16
N VAL A 479 -19.17 11.97 -40.83
CA VAL A 479 -20.63 12.16 -40.72
C VAL A 479 -21.20 11.45 -39.49
N ASP A 480 -22.17 12.10 -38.85
CA ASP A 480 -22.93 11.59 -37.70
C ASP A 480 -24.38 12.14 -37.77
N GLY A 481 -25.37 11.26 -37.64
CA GLY A 481 -26.79 11.59 -37.66
C GLY A 481 -27.49 11.23 -36.36
N SER A 482 -28.28 12.15 -35.80
CA SER A 482 -29.04 11.90 -34.57
C SER A 482 -30.50 12.30 -34.67
N SER A 483 -31.36 11.52 -34.02
CA SER A 483 -32.79 11.79 -33.90
C SER A 483 -33.31 11.52 -32.48
N ASN A 484 -34.16 12.42 -31.98
CA ASN A 484 -34.84 12.27 -30.70
C ASN A 484 -36.24 12.93 -30.72
N ALA A 485 -36.96 12.85 -29.61
CA ALA A 485 -38.31 13.41 -29.49
C ALA A 485 -38.41 14.94 -29.68
N GLN A 486 -37.29 15.68 -29.61
CA GLN A 486 -37.22 17.13 -29.80
C GLN A 486 -36.81 17.53 -31.24
N GLY A 487 -36.45 16.57 -32.09
CA GLY A 487 -36.09 16.75 -33.50
C GLY A 487 -34.92 15.88 -33.94
N CYS A 488 -34.51 16.02 -35.20
CA CYS A 488 -33.35 15.35 -35.77
C CYS A 488 -32.40 16.32 -36.47
N GLY A 489 -31.16 15.89 -36.63
CA GLY A 489 -30.10 16.67 -37.25
C GLY A 489 -28.89 15.82 -37.63
N ALA A 490 -27.94 16.45 -38.31
CA ALA A 490 -26.71 15.84 -38.79
C ALA A 490 -25.51 16.73 -38.50
N GLY A 491 -24.40 16.12 -38.12
CA GLY A 491 -23.07 16.73 -38.09
C GLY A 491 -22.25 16.21 -39.27
N LEU A 492 -21.52 17.09 -39.94
CA LEU A 492 -20.52 16.68 -40.94
C LEU A 492 -19.27 17.56 -40.91
N VAL A 493 -18.13 16.93 -41.14
CA VAL A 493 -16.83 17.60 -41.27
C VAL A 493 -16.18 17.15 -42.57
N LEU A 494 -16.06 18.07 -43.53
CA LEU A 494 -15.39 17.83 -44.81
C LEU A 494 -14.01 18.48 -44.80
N VAL A 495 -12.96 17.69 -44.95
CA VAL A 495 -11.56 18.13 -44.96
C VAL A 495 -10.99 18.05 -46.37
N SER A 496 -10.51 19.19 -46.87
CA SER A 496 -9.86 19.29 -48.18
C SER A 496 -8.45 18.66 -48.17
N PRO A 497 -7.86 18.37 -49.35
CA PRO A 497 -6.48 17.90 -49.46
C PRO A 497 -5.46 18.82 -48.78
N ASP A 498 -5.72 20.14 -48.82
CA ASP A 498 -4.93 21.19 -48.17
C ASP A 498 -5.18 21.34 -46.67
N LYS A 499 -5.94 20.39 -46.07
CA LYS A 499 -6.25 20.32 -44.64
C LYS A 499 -7.13 21.44 -44.11
N VAL A 500 -7.96 22.03 -44.98
CA VAL A 500 -9.02 22.97 -44.56
C VAL A 500 -10.26 22.16 -44.20
N ALA A 501 -10.77 22.33 -42.98
CA ALA A 501 -11.98 21.65 -42.50
C ALA A 501 -13.20 22.56 -42.63
N LEU A 502 -14.28 22.02 -43.19
CA LEU A 502 -15.60 22.63 -43.28
C LEU A 502 -16.53 21.87 -42.34
N GLU A 503 -16.95 22.52 -41.26
CA GLU A 503 -17.77 21.93 -40.19
C GLU A 503 -19.20 22.44 -40.31
N TYR A 504 -20.17 21.53 -40.42
CA TYR A 504 -21.59 21.86 -40.50
C TYR A 504 -22.41 21.07 -39.49
N ALA A 505 -23.36 21.76 -38.86
CA ALA A 505 -24.42 21.17 -38.05
C ALA A 505 -25.77 21.54 -38.68
N LEU A 506 -26.48 20.53 -39.18
CA LEU A 506 -27.76 20.66 -39.87
C LEU A 506 -28.88 20.22 -38.93
N ARG A 507 -29.97 20.99 -38.88
CA ARG A 507 -31.21 20.58 -38.22
C ARG A 507 -32.25 20.33 -39.28
N PHE A 508 -32.87 19.16 -39.25
CA PHE A 508 -33.89 18.81 -40.22
C PHE A 508 -35.27 19.32 -39.75
N ASN A 509 -36.05 19.86 -40.70
CA ASN A 509 -37.41 20.34 -40.45
C ASN A 509 -38.47 19.24 -40.60
N PHE A 510 -38.03 18.01 -40.83
CA PHE A 510 -38.85 16.81 -40.87
C PHE A 510 -38.44 15.89 -39.73
N GLN A 511 -39.27 14.87 -39.44
CA GLN A 511 -38.92 13.83 -38.48
C GLN A 511 -38.27 12.67 -39.24
N ALA A 512 -37.15 12.19 -38.72
CA ALA A 512 -36.40 11.05 -39.28
C ALA A 512 -36.10 10.06 -38.15
N SER A 513 -35.99 8.78 -38.44
CA SER A 513 -35.38 7.82 -37.50
C SER A 513 -33.88 8.08 -37.35
N ASN A 514 -33.23 7.48 -36.34
CA ASN A 514 -31.77 7.58 -36.20
C ASN A 514 -31.05 7.10 -37.47
N ASN A 515 -31.47 5.97 -38.03
CA ASN A 515 -30.84 5.42 -39.24
C ASN A 515 -31.03 6.34 -40.46
N GLU A 516 -32.19 7.00 -40.58
CA GLU A 516 -32.44 7.96 -41.65
C GLU A 516 -31.63 9.25 -41.45
N ALA A 517 -31.50 9.74 -40.21
CA ALA A 517 -30.65 10.89 -39.90
C ALA A 517 -29.17 10.64 -40.26
N GLU A 518 -28.68 9.42 -40.06
CA GLU A 518 -27.33 8.98 -40.45
C GLU A 518 -27.14 8.98 -41.98
N TYR A 519 -28.14 8.52 -42.73
CA TYR A 519 -28.12 8.61 -44.19
C TYR A 519 -28.21 10.06 -44.68
N GLU A 520 -29.01 10.89 -44.05
CA GLU A 520 -29.10 12.32 -44.38
C GLU A 520 -27.76 13.04 -44.12
N ALA A 521 -27.06 12.69 -43.04
CA ALA A 521 -25.72 13.20 -42.76
C ALA A 521 -24.73 12.79 -43.88
N LEU A 522 -24.76 11.52 -44.29
CA LEU A 522 -23.95 11.01 -45.40
C LEU A 522 -24.25 11.74 -46.72
N LEU A 523 -25.53 11.87 -47.08
CA LEU A 523 -25.96 12.51 -48.32
C LEU A 523 -25.57 13.98 -48.36
N ALA A 524 -25.81 14.73 -47.28
CA ALA A 524 -25.43 16.13 -47.18
C ALA A 524 -23.91 16.31 -47.35
N GLY A 525 -23.10 15.43 -46.72
CA GLY A 525 -21.66 15.47 -46.85
C GLY A 525 -21.17 15.14 -48.27
N LEU A 526 -21.79 14.17 -48.94
CA LEU A 526 -21.49 13.81 -50.33
C LEU A 526 -21.85 14.93 -51.31
N HIS A 527 -22.99 15.58 -51.12
CA HIS A 527 -23.39 16.74 -51.93
C HIS A 527 -22.40 17.88 -51.79
N LEU A 528 -22.01 18.22 -50.56
CA LEU A 528 -21.00 19.24 -50.30
C LEU A 528 -19.65 18.90 -50.95
N ALA A 529 -19.20 17.65 -50.83
CA ALA A 529 -17.94 17.23 -51.45
C ALA A 529 -17.99 17.31 -52.98
N LYS A 530 -19.14 17.00 -53.58
CA LYS A 530 -19.35 17.12 -55.03
C LYS A 530 -19.37 18.59 -55.48
N GLU A 531 -19.98 19.49 -54.71
CA GLU A 531 -19.96 20.94 -54.99
C GLU A 531 -18.55 21.53 -54.88
N MET A 532 -17.69 20.93 -54.06
CA MET A 532 -16.27 21.27 -53.92
C MET A 532 -15.37 20.59 -54.97
N ASP A 533 -15.96 19.97 -56.00
CA ASP A 533 -15.27 19.27 -57.11
C ASP A 533 -14.28 18.19 -56.64
N ALA A 534 -14.59 17.52 -55.52
CA ALA A 534 -13.76 16.44 -55.00
C ALA A 534 -13.79 15.23 -55.95
N ARG A 535 -12.61 14.78 -56.40
CA ARG A 535 -12.48 13.59 -57.28
C ARG A 535 -12.36 12.28 -56.51
N GLN A 536 -11.73 12.32 -55.33
CA GLN A 536 -11.58 11.16 -54.44
C GLN A 536 -12.00 11.52 -53.03
N ILE A 537 -12.76 10.64 -52.39
CA ILE A 537 -13.30 10.89 -51.05
C ILE A 537 -13.17 9.65 -50.15
N GLN A 538 -12.62 9.86 -48.96
CA GLN A 538 -12.63 8.89 -47.86
C GLN A 538 -13.64 9.32 -46.82
N ILE A 539 -14.59 8.45 -46.51
CA ILE A 539 -15.75 8.75 -45.69
C ILE A 539 -15.66 7.94 -44.39
N PHE A 540 -15.91 8.59 -43.26
CA PHE A 540 -15.97 7.98 -41.95
C PHE A 540 -17.36 8.20 -41.35
N SER A 541 -18.02 7.11 -40.99
CA SER A 541 -19.30 7.10 -40.29
C SER A 541 -19.22 6.09 -39.16
N ASP A 542 -19.79 6.42 -38.02
CA ASP A 542 -19.96 5.55 -36.86
C ASP A 542 -21.20 4.64 -36.97
N SER A 543 -22.12 4.96 -37.89
CA SER A 543 -23.25 4.10 -38.24
C SER A 543 -22.82 2.86 -39.02
N GLN A 544 -22.59 1.77 -38.28
CA GLN A 544 -22.27 0.45 -38.83
C GLN A 544 -23.30 -0.02 -39.87
N LEU A 545 -24.58 0.34 -39.72
CA LEU A 545 -25.62 0.00 -40.69
C LEU A 545 -25.36 0.66 -42.04
N VAL A 546 -25.13 1.98 -42.05
CA VAL A 546 -24.89 2.76 -43.26
C VAL A 546 -23.62 2.28 -43.97
N VAL A 547 -22.53 2.10 -43.23
CA VAL A 547 -21.25 1.62 -43.77
C VAL A 547 -21.41 0.26 -44.47
N HIS A 548 -22.04 -0.72 -43.80
CA HIS A 548 -22.20 -2.07 -44.36
C HIS A 548 -23.24 -2.12 -45.49
N GLN A 549 -24.30 -1.31 -45.46
CA GLN A 549 -25.27 -1.24 -46.56
C GLN A 549 -24.64 -0.61 -47.82
N VAL A 550 -23.85 0.45 -47.65
CA VAL A 550 -23.12 1.10 -48.75
C VAL A 550 -22.07 0.15 -49.34
N ASN A 551 -21.31 -0.56 -48.50
CA ASN A 551 -20.32 -1.57 -48.91
C ASN A 551 -20.92 -2.88 -49.44
N GLN A 552 -22.26 -3.00 -49.48
CA GLN A 552 -23.01 -4.18 -49.95
C GLN A 552 -22.93 -5.42 -49.05
N ASP A 553 -22.45 -5.27 -47.83
CA ASP A 553 -22.43 -6.34 -46.83
C ASP A 553 -23.82 -6.59 -46.25
N PHE A 554 -24.66 -5.54 -46.13
CA PHE A 554 -26.03 -5.61 -45.63
C PHE A 554 -27.08 -5.19 -46.67
N THR A 555 -28.27 -5.81 -46.60
CA THR A 555 -29.42 -5.45 -47.41
C THR A 555 -30.31 -4.43 -46.68
N ALA A 556 -30.75 -3.39 -47.39
CA ALA A 556 -31.82 -2.52 -46.92
C ALA A 556 -33.16 -3.26 -47.06
N LYS A 557 -33.94 -3.34 -45.97
CA LYS A 557 -35.20 -4.11 -45.94
C LYS A 557 -36.43 -3.25 -46.20
N ASP A 558 -36.37 -1.97 -45.82
CA ASP A 558 -37.50 -1.05 -45.86
C ASP A 558 -37.42 -0.15 -47.10
N ALA A 559 -38.57 0.28 -47.64
CA ALA A 559 -38.62 1.11 -48.85
C ALA A 559 -37.87 2.44 -48.69
N SER A 560 -37.97 3.08 -47.51
CA SER A 560 -37.23 4.31 -47.17
C SER A 560 -35.71 4.09 -47.20
N MET A 561 -35.23 3.10 -46.46
CA MET A 561 -33.79 2.76 -46.39
C MET A 561 -33.22 2.33 -47.75
N THR A 562 -34.03 1.67 -48.58
CA THR A 562 -33.65 1.29 -49.94
C THR A 562 -33.49 2.52 -50.83
N ALA A 563 -34.38 3.51 -50.72
CA ALA A 563 -34.28 4.77 -51.43
C ALA A 563 -33.04 5.58 -51.01
N TYR A 564 -32.76 5.66 -49.70
CA TYR A 564 -31.56 6.29 -49.17
C TYR A 564 -30.27 5.63 -49.67
N LEU A 565 -30.20 4.29 -49.62
CA LEU A 565 -29.06 3.53 -50.12
C LEU A 565 -28.86 3.72 -51.63
N GLN A 566 -29.94 3.73 -52.40
CA GLN A 566 -29.87 3.97 -53.85
C GLN A 566 -29.35 5.38 -54.16
N HIS A 567 -29.80 6.39 -53.40
CA HIS A 567 -29.35 7.77 -53.58
C HIS A 567 -27.88 7.96 -53.18
N ALA A 568 -27.46 7.38 -52.06
CA ALA A 568 -26.07 7.41 -51.61
C ALA A 568 -25.14 6.74 -52.64
N ARG A 569 -25.54 5.58 -53.18
CA ARG A 569 -24.78 4.89 -54.24
C ARG A 569 -24.70 5.71 -55.53
N HIS A 570 -25.79 6.38 -55.91
CA HIS A 570 -25.79 7.25 -57.08
C HIS A 570 -24.80 8.42 -56.93
N LEU A 571 -24.75 9.05 -55.75
CA LEU A 571 -23.78 10.11 -55.47
C LEU A 571 -22.35 9.58 -55.39
N LEU A 572 -22.11 8.45 -54.73
CA LEU A 572 -20.78 7.82 -54.64
C LEU A 572 -20.21 7.46 -56.02
N ALA A 573 -21.07 7.06 -56.97
CA ALA A 573 -20.69 6.78 -58.35
C ALA A 573 -20.22 8.02 -59.12
N THR A 574 -20.45 9.24 -58.61
CA THR A 574 -19.95 10.48 -59.23
C THR A 574 -18.49 10.79 -58.89
N PHE A 575 -17.89 10.09 -57.92
CA PHE A 575 -16.48 10.23 -57.55
C PHE A 575 -15.63 9.19 -58.28
N HIS A 576 -14.39 9.55 -58.67
CA HIS A 576 -13.46 8.63 -59.34
C HIS A 576 -13.03 7.47 -58.44
N ALA A 577 -12.89 7.73 -57.14
CA ALA A 577 -12.65 6.70 -56.14
C ALA A 577 -13.27 7.13 -54.81
N HIS A 578 -13.94 6.21 -54.12
CA HIS A 578 -14.53 6.45 -52.81
C HIS A 578 -14.25 5.25 -51.91
N ALA A 579 -14.06 5.52 -50.62
CA ALA A 579 -14.03 4.47 -49.59
C ALA A 579 -14.80 4.95 -48.38
N ILE A 580 -15.78 4.17 -47.92
CA ILE A 580 -16.42 4.41 -46.63
C ILE A 580 -15.83 3.41 -45.62
N SER A 581 -15.17 3.94 -44.59
CA SER A 581 -14.46 3.18 -43.58
C SER A 581 -15.05 3.47 -42.21
N PRO A 582 -15.14 2.46 -41.34
CA PRO A 582 -15.49 2.69 -39.96
C PRO A 582 -14.27 3.32 -39.22
N THR A 583 -14.51 4.06 -38.14
CA THR A 583 -13.53 4.73 -37.28
C THR A 583 -12.41 3.79 -36.77
N TRP A 584 -11.31 4.36 -36.27
CA TRP A 584 -10.19 3.57 -35.70
C TRP A 584 -10.62 2.62 -34.55
N MET A 585 -11.75 2.93 -33.90
CA MET A 585 -12.33 2.17 -32.81
C MET A 585 -13.05 0.92 -33.30
N ASP A 586 -13.51 0.89 -34.55
CA ASP A 586 -14.45 -0.11 -35.03
C ASP A 586 -13.89 -1.51 -35.19
N PRO A 587 -12.67 -1.74 -35.73
CA PRO A 587 -12.09 -3.08 -35.72
C PRO A 587 -11.95 -3.65 -34.30
N ILE A 588 -11.77 -2.78 -33.29
CA ILE A 588 -11.69 -3.17 -31.88
C ILE A 588 -13.08 -3.45 -31.32
N LEU A 589 -14.07 -2.61 -31.61
CA LEU A 589 -15.46 -2.79 -31.19
C LEU A 589 -16.09 -4.05 -31.80
N GLN A 590 -15.93 -4.25 -33.10
CA GLN A 590 -16.42 -5.43 -33.82
C GLN A 590 -15.83 -6.73 -33.25
N PHE A 591 -14.53 -6.75 -32.96
CA PHE A 591 -13.90 -7.90 -32.31
C PHE A 591 -14.42 -8.12 -30.88
N LEU A 592 -14.58 -7.06 -30.08
CA LEU A 592 -15.03 -7.16 -28.69
C LEU A 592 -16.51 -7.51 -28.54
N GLN A 593 -17.36 -7.08 -29.48
CA GLN A 593 -18.81 -7.32 -29.46
C GLN A 593 -19.20 -8.61 -30.19
N ASN A 594 -18.63 -8.84 -31.37
CA ASN A 594 -19.08 -9.88 -32.31
C ASN A 594 -18.03 -10.96 -32.60
N GLN A 595 -16.83 -10.88 -31.99
CA GLN A 595 -15.69 -11.78 -32.26
C GLN A 595 -15.26 -11.82 -33.74
N THR A 596 -15.62 -10.80 -34.53
CA THR A 596 -15.24 -10.69 -35.93
C THR A 596 -13.83 -10.12 -36.07
N LEU A 597 -13.04 -10.69 -36.98
CA LEU A 597 -11.67 -10.28 -37.27
C LEU A 597 -11.56 -9.89 -38.76
N PRO A 598 -10.70 -8.92 -39.12
CA PRO A 598 -10.40 -8.60 -40.51
C PRO A 598 -9.92 -9.82 -41.32
N ALA A 599 -10.21 -9.84 -42.62
CA ALA A 599 -9.81 -10.93 -43.52
C ALA A 599 -8.28 -11.06 -43.68
N ASP A 600 -7.54 -9.95 -43.58
CA ASP A 600 -6.07 -9.97 -43.59
C ASP A 600 -5.52 -10.59 -42.29
N PRO A 601 -4.75 -11.69 -42.36
CA PRO A 601 -4.16 -12.34 -41.19
C PRO A 601 -3.27 -11.42 -40.33
N ALA A 602 -2.59 -10.44 -40.95
CA ALA A 602 -1.71 -9.52 -40.23
C ALA A 602 -2.49 -8.46 -39.45
N GLU A 603 -3.53 -7.87 -40.06
CA GLU A 603 -4.51 -7.01 -39.36
C GLU A 603 -5.30 -7.78 -38.29
N ALA A 604 -5.78 -9.00 -38.57
CA ALA A 604 -6.47 -9.84 -37.60
C ALA A 604 -5.63 -10.08 -36.34
N ARG A 605 -4.33 -10.39 -36.51
CA ARG A 605 -3.40 -10.56 -35.40
C ARG A 605 -3.19 -9.26 -34.62
N ARG A 606 -3.09 -8.12 -35.32
CA ARG A 606 -2.93 -6.79 -34.72
C ARG A 606 -4.17 -6.39 -33.91
N VAL A 607 -5.37 -6.57 -34.46
CA VAL A 607 -6.65 -6.29 -33.79
C VAL A 607 -6.79 -7.18 -32.56
N ARG A 608 -6.59 -8.50 -32.68
CA ARG A 608 -6.69 -9.43 -31.54
C ARG A 608 -5.77 -9.05 -30.39
N HIS A 609 -4.52 -8.69 -30.69
CA HIS A 609 -3.56 -8.27 -29.67
C HIS A 609 -3.89 -6.88 -29.08
N ARG A 610 -4.37 -5.95 -29.92
CA ARG A 610 -4.70 -4.58 -29.51
C ARG A 610 -5.96 -4.55 -28.65
N SER A 611 -7.00 -5.28 -29.02
CA SER A 611 -8.31 -5.34 -28.34
C SER A 611 -8.24 -5.86 -26.91
N ALA A 612 -7.24 -6.67 -26.55
CA ALA A 612 -7.02 -7.10 -25.15
C ALA A 612 -6.84 -5.93 -24.17
N ARG A 613 -6.42 -4.75 -24.67
CA ARG A 613 -6.23 -3.52 -23.89
C ARG A 613 -7.47 -2.64 -23.83
N TYR A 614 -8.58 -3.06 -24.42
CA TYR A 614 -9.81 -2.29 -24.47
C TYR A 614 -10.98 -3.12 -23.93
N LEU A 615 -12.06 -2.42 -23.55
CA LEU A 615 -13.34 -3.02 -23.21
C LEU A 615 -14.47 -2.07 -23.62
N VAL A 616 -15.68 -2.61 -23.76
CA VAL A 616 -16.87 -1.81 -24.04
C VAL A 616 -17.69 -1.69 -22.76
N ILE A 617 -18.04 -0.47 -22.37
CA ILE A 617 -18.94 -0.19 -21.25
C ILE A 617 -20.05 0.71 -21.78
N ASN A 618 -21.32 0.28 -21.66
CA ASN A 618 -22.50 1.03 -22.12
C ASN A 618 -22.39 1.53 -23.57
N GLY A 619 -21.84 0.70 -24.47
CA GLY A 619 -21.67 1.04 -25.89
C GLY A 619 -20.45 1.90 -26.23
N SER A 620 -19.73 2.45 -25.25
CA SER A 620 -18.51 3.22 -25.51
C SER A 620 -17.24 2.39 -25.31
N LEU A 621 -16.23 2.62 -26.16
CA LEU A 621 -14.93 1.97 -26.06
C LEU A 621 -14.08 2.64 -24.96
N TYR A 622 -13.53 1.82 -24.08
CA TYR A 622 -12.59 2.26 -23.05
C TYR A 622 -11.26 1.53 -23.18
N LYS A 623 -10.16 2.27 -23.02
CA LYS A 623 -8.83 1.69 -22.89
C LYS A 623 -8.54 1.38 -21.43
N ARG A 624 -8.05 0.16 -21.18
CA ARG A 624 -7.52 -0.28 -19.89
C ARG A 624 -6.22 0.48 -19.62
N GLY A 625 -6.28 1.41 -18.67
CA GLY A 625 -5.11 2.05 -18.09
C GLY A 625 -4.40 1.10 -17.12
N PHE A 626 -3.09 1.24 -17.00
CA PHE A 626 -2.27 0.45 -16.07
C PHE A 626 -2.44 0.90 -14.60
N SER A 627 -2.87 2.14 -14.39
CA SER A 627 -2.87 2.83 -13.08
C SER A 627 -3.90 3.96 -12.94
N LEU A 628 -4.80 4.15 -13.91
CA LEU A 628 -5.84 5.19 -13.95
C LEU A 628 -7.22 4.54 -14.25
N PRO A 629 -8.36 5.19 -13.94
CA PRO A 629 -9.68 4.70 -14.33
C PRO A 629 -9.75 4.43 -15.84
N TYR A 630 -10.73 3.61 -16.27
CA TYR A 630 -10.96 3.32 -17.68
C TYR A 630 -10.94 4.60 -18.51
N LEU A 631 -10.02 4.67 -19.49
CA LEU A 631 -9.87 5.86 -20.31
C LEU A 631 -10.88 5.78 -21.45
N ARG A 632 -11.83 6.71 -21.51
CA ARG A 632 -12.78 6.78 -22.62
C ARG A 632 -12.00 7.05 -23.91
N CYS A 633 -12.16 6.16 -24.88
CA CYS A 633 -11.61 6.36 -26.21
C CYS A 633 -12.40 7.46 -26.91
N LEU A 634 -11.68 8.41 -27.50
CA LEU A 634 -12.29 9.54 -28.21
C LEU A 634 -12.07 9.42 -29.72
N THR A 635 -13.01 9.98 -30.48
CA THR A 635 -12.80 10.28 -31.90
C THR A 635 -11.78 11.42 -32.06
N PRO A 636 -11.20 11.61 -33.26
CA PRO A 636 -10.34 12.76 -33.52
C PRO A 636 -10.99 14.12 -33.21
N GLU A 637 -12.29 14.28 -33.48
CA GLU A 637 -13.05 15.52 -33.22
C GLU A 637 -13.21 15.77 -31.72
N GLU A 638 -13.67 14.76 -30.97
CA GLU A 638 -13.78 14.82 -29.51
C GLU A 638 -12.42 15.11 -28.85
N GLY A 639 -11.35 14.48 -29.35
CA GLY A 639 -9.98 14.70 -28.88
C GLY A 639 -9.51 16.14 -29.07
N HIS A 640 -9.82 16.75 -30.22
CA HIS A 640 -9.48 18.14 -30.48
C HIS A 640 -10.21 19.11 -29.54
N TYR A 641 -11.50 18.87 -29.28
CA TYR A 641 -12.29 19.65 -28.32
C TYR A 641 -11.69 19.57 -26.91
N VAL A 642 -11.36 18.36 -26.44
CA VAL A 642 -10.75 18.15 -25.11
C VAL A 642 -9.40 18.85 -24.98
N LEU A 643 -8.55 18.81 -26.01
CA LEU A 643 -7.27 19.52 -25.99
C LEU A 643 -7.48 21.04 -25.89
N ARG A 644 -8.44 21.60 -26.63
CA ARG A 644 -8.77 23.03 -26.59
C ARG A 644 -9.23 23.45 -25.21
N GLU A 645 -10.16 22.72 -24.60
CA GLU A 645 -10.71 23.05 -23.29
C GLU A 645 -9.64 22.97 -22.17
N ILE A 646 -8.77 21.95 -22.20
CA ILE A 646 -7.69 21.82 -21.22
C ILE A 646 -6.61 22.90 -21.42
N HIS A 647 -6.37 23.34 -22.65
CA HIS A 647 -5.32 24.31 -22.96
C HIS A 647 -5.77 25.76 -22.74
N GLU A 648 -6.99 26.12 -23.21
CA GLU A 648 -7.50 27.49 -23.33
C GLU A 648 -8.82 27.75 -22.58
N GLY A 649 -9.46 26.71 -22.03
CA GLY A 649 -10.72 26.83 -21.30
C GLY A 649 -10.58 27.57 -19.97
N ILE A 650 -11.64 27.56 -19.16
CA ILE A 650 -11.74 28.35 -17.91
C ILE A 650 -10.59 28.02 -16.93
N CYS A 651 -10.22 26.74 -16.84
CA CYS A 651 -9.09 26.26 -16.03
C CYS A 651 -7.80 26.04 -16.87
N GLY A 652 -7.79 26.53 -18.12
CA GLY A 652 -6.67 26.44 -19.03
C GLY A 652 -5.50 27.31 -18.58
N ASN A 653 -4.28 26.82 -18.77
CA ASN A 653 -3.06 27.50 -18.36
C ASN A 653 -1.98 27.52 -19.45
N HIS A 654 -2.37 27.31 -20.71
CA HIS A 654 -1.44 27.26 -21.85
C HIS A 654 -0.27 26.28 -21.62
N SER A 655 -0.56 25.11 -21.05
CA SER A 655 0.42 24.06 -20.80
C SER A 655 1.10 23.60 -22.10
N GLY A 656 2.41 23.33 -22.03
CA GLY A 656 3.15 22.73 -23.15
C GLY A 656 2.66 21.33 -23.51
N ALA A 657 2.99 20.88 -24.73
CA ALA A 657 2.48 19.66 -25.38
C ALA A 657 2.41 18.42 -24.46
N ARG A 658 3.52 18.11 -23.77
CA ARG A 658 3.62 16.94 -22.89
C ARG A 658 2.67 17.04 -21.70
N SER A 659 2.62 18.20 -21.05
CA SER A 659 1.73 18.46 -19.92
C SER A 659 0.26 18.44 -20.35
N LEU A 660 -0.05 18.96 -21.53
CA LEU A 660 -1.40 18.95 -22.10
C LEU A 660 -1.89 17.51 -22.34
N ALA A 661 -1.08 16.66 -23.00
CA ALA A 661 -1.41 15.25 -23.20
C ALA A 661 -1.58 14.49 -21.88
N HIS A 662 -0.73 14.74 -20.89
CA HIS A 662 -0.85 14.12 -19.57
C HIS A 662 -2.12 14.56 -18.82
N LYS A 663 -2.52 15.84 -18.95
CA LYS A 663 -3.78 16.33 -18.38
C LYS A 663 -4.98 15.62 -19.02
N ALA A 664 -5.01 15.45 -20.34
CA ALA A 664 -6.07 14.70 -21.03
C ALA A 664 -6.19 13.25 -20.53
N ILE A 665 -5.06 12.57 -20.34
CA ILE A 665 -5.02 11.21 -19.76
C ILE A 665 -5.53 11.20 -18.31
N ARG A 666 -5.12 12.18 -17.49
CA ARG A 666 -5.58 12.30 -16.09
C ARG A 666 -7.07 12.57 -15.98
N GLN A 667 -7.65 13.28 -16.94
CA GLN A 667 -9.09 13.51 -17.04
C GLN A 667 -9.86 12.29 -17.56
N GLY A 668 -9.17 11.20 -17.92
CA GLY A 668 -9.80 9.94 -18.30
C GLY A 668 -10.01 9.77 -19.80
N TYR A 669 -9.30 10.51 -20.67
CA TYR A 669 -9.46 10.43 -22.13
C TYR A 669 -8.26 9.80 -22.83
N PHE A 670 -8.49 9.10 -23.94
CA PHE A 670 -7.43 8.50 -24.75
C PHE A 670 -7.77 8.43 -26.25
N TRP A 671 -6.77 8.66 -27.09
CA TRP A 671 -6.78 8.26 -28.50
C TRP A 671 -5.33 8.03 -28.98
N PRO A 672 -5.10 7.26 -30.06
CA PRO A 672 -3.76 6.84 -30.47
C PRO A 672 -2.76 7.98 -30.76
N SER A 673 -3.23 9.09 -31.33
CA SER A 673 -2.41 10.24 -31.74
C SER A 673 -2.30 11.35 -30.69
N LEU A 674 -2.83 11.18 -29.48
CA LEU A 674 -2.93 12.21 -28.43
C LEU A 674 -1.67 13.07 -28.24
N HIS A 675 -0.49 12.45 -28.16
CA HIS A 675 0.76 13.19 -27.94
C HIS A 675 1.13 14.07 -29.14
N THR A 676 0.98 13.55 -30.36
CA THR A 676 1.24 14.27 -31.60
C THR A 676 0.24 15.40 -31.79
N ASP A 677 -1.03 15.17 -31.45
CA ASP A 677 -2.09 16.17 -31.57
C ASP A 677 -1.90 17.30 -30.56
N ALA A 678 -1.55 16.97 -29.31
CA ALA A 678 -1.21 17.97 -28.29
C ALA A 678 0.01 18.82 -28.69
N GLN A 679 1.02 18.21 -29.32
CA GLN A 679 2.18 18.94 -29.84
C GLN A 679 1.79 19.90 -30.96
N THR A 680 1.07 19.41 -31.96
CA THR A 680 0.59 20.21 -33.08
C THR A 680 -0.29 21.36 -32.61
N PHE A 681 -1.17 21.11 -31.64
CA PHE A 681 -2.06 22.11 -31.05
C PHE A 681 -1.26 23.23 -30.37
N THR A 682 -0.31 22.89 -29.50
CA THR A 682 0.51 23.90 -28.79
C THR A 682 1.43 24.70 -29.71
N GLN A 683 1.91 24.10 -30.81
CA GLN A 683 2.71 24.80 -31.83
C GLN A 683 1.87 25.82 -32.62
N LYS A 684 0.59 25.55 -32.85
CA LYS A 684 -0.34 26.46 -33.55
C LYS A 684 -0.93 27.55 -32.65
N CYS A 685 -0.85 27.42 -31.32
CA CYS A 685 -1.42 28.38 -30.38
C CYS A 685 -0.64 29.71 -30.37
N ASP A 686 -1.25 30.79 -30.86
CA ASP A 686 -0.66 32.13 -30.96
C ASP A 686 -0.13 32.64 -29.60
N LYS A 687 -0.91 32.49 -28.52
CA LYS A 687 -0.51 32.91 -27.17
C LYS A 687 0.74 32.17 -26.69
N CYS A 688 0.84 30.86 -26.97
CA CYS A 688 2.04 30.08 -26.63
C CYS A 688 3.27 30.54 -27.40
N GLN A 689 3.11 30.86 -28.70
CA GLN A 689 4.22 31.30 -29.54
C GLN A 689 4.72 32.70 -29.16
N ARG A 690 3.80 33.65 -28.90
CA ARG A 690 4.17 35.03 -28.53
C ARG A 690 4.92 35.14 -27.19
N PHE A 691 4.63 34.25 -26.24
CA PHE A 691 5.22 34.26 -24.89
C PHE A 691 6.20 33.10 -24.64
N ALA A 692 6.73 32.48 -25.71
CA ALA A 692 7.76 31.45 -25.60
C ALA A 692 9.10 32.05 -25.10
N ASN A 693 9.80 31.33 -24.22
CA ASN A 693 11.13 31.77 -23.77
C ASN A 693 12.17 31.36 -24.82
N ILE A 694 12.97 32.31 -25.30
CA ILE A 694 14.18 32.04 -26.07
C ILE A 694 15.31 31.78 -25.07
N PRO A 695 15.86 30.56 -24.95
CA PRO A 695 16.97 30.30 -24.04
C PRO A 695 18.22 31.01 -24.56
N GLN A 696 18.71 32.03 -23.84
CA GLN A 696 19.92 32.76 -24.21
C GLN A 696 21.18 32.28 -23.46
N LEU A 697 21.07 31.30 -22.57
CA LEU A 697 22.18 30.79 -21.77
C LEU A 697 22.22 29.25 -21.78
N PRO A 698 23.42 28.63 -21.80
CA PRO A 698 23.58 27.19 -21.69
C PRO A 698 23.10 26.66 -20.34
N ALA A 699 22.62 25.42 -20.32
CA ALA A 699 22.11 24.78 -19.12
C ALA A 699 23.24 24.49 -18.12
N GLU A 700 23.16 25.05 -16.91
CA GLU A 700 24.06 24.69 -15.81
C GLU A 700 23.59 23.40 -15.11
N PRO A 701 24.52 22.58 -14.57
CA PRO A 701 24.18 21.38 -13.82
C PRO A 701 23.39 21.73 -12.55
N LEU A 702 22.17 21.18 -12.45
CA LEU A 702 21.27 21.38 -11.32
C LEU A 702 21.80 20.65 -10.08
N THR A 703 22.04 21.39 -8.99
CA THR A 703 22.34 20.78 -7.69
C THR A 703 21.01 20.54 -6.95
N ALA A 704 20.70 19.28 -6.65
CA ALA A 704 19.47 18.94 -5.95
C ALA A 704 19.55 19.33 -4.47
N MET A 705 18.69 20.25 -4.03
CA MET A 705 18.47 20.51 -2.60
C MET A 705 17.55 19.45 -2.00
N VAL A 706 18.01 18.76 -0.96
CA VAL A 706 17.25 17.68 -0.31
C VAL A 706 16.61 18.20 0.98
N SER A 707 15.27 18.29 1.00
CA SER A 707 14.48 18.36 2.23
C SER A 707 14.15 16.94 2.68
N PRO A 708 14.17 16.61 3.99
CA PRO A 708 14.09 15.22 4.43
C PRO A 708 12.66 14.66 4.51
N TRP A 709 11.61 15.49 4.65
CA TRP A 709 10.19 15.09 4.60
C TRP A 709 9.25 16.29 4.30
N PRO A 710 7.98 16.06 3.89
CA PRO A 710 7.01 17.12 3.57
C PRO A 710 6.85 18.21 4.63
N PHE A 711 6.71 19.46 4.20
CA PHE A 711 6.38 20.64 5.02
C PHE A 711 7.41 21.01 6.10
N THR A 712 8.58 20.37 6.10
CA THR A 712 9.67 20.62 7.04
C THR A 712 10.35 21.96 6.79
N GLN A 713 10.52 22.30 5.51
CA GLN A 713 11.31 23.44 5.08
C GLN A 713 10.59 24.17 3.96
N TRP A 714 10.36 25.45 4.17
CA TRP A 714 9.68 26.33 3.23
C TRP A 714 10.62 27.43 2.74
N GLY A 715 10.56 27.76 1.46
CA GLY A 715 11.14 29.00 0.92
C GLY A 715 10.07 30.06 0.84
N LEU A 716 10.40 31.28 1.26
CA LEU A 716 9.50 32.44 1.29
C LEU A 716 10.12 33.57 0.47
N ASP A 717 9.33 34.17 -0.43
CA ASP A 717 9.75 35.26 -1.32
C ASP A 717 8.56 36.17 -1.68
N LEU A 718 8.85 37.34 -2.25
CA LEU A 718 7.86 38.31 -2.72
C LEU A 718 7.91 38.50 -4.24
N ILE A 719 6.73 38.66 -4.83
CA ILE A 719 6.55 39.11 -6.22
C ILE A 719 6.04 40.56 -6.19
N GLY A 720 6.76 41.49 -6.81
CA GLY A 720 6.25 42.85 -7.08
C GLY A 720 7.33 43.92 -7.24
N PRO A 721 6.93 45.19 -7.43
CA PRO A 721 5.54 45.64 -7.55
C PRO A 721 4.89 45.24 -8.89
N MET A 722 3.65 44.76 -8.82
CA MET A 722 2.75 44.44 -9.93
C MET A 722 1.80 45.62 -10.20
N PRO A 723 1.12 45.69 -11.38
CA PRO A 723 0.08 46.68 -11.65
C PRO A 723 -0.97 46.72 -10.54
N GLU A 724 -1.41 47.90 -10.13
CA GLU A 724 -2.32 48.05 -9.00
C GLU A 724 -3.66 47.33 -9.26
N GLY A 725 -3.97 46.36 -8.40
CA GLY A 725 -5.21 45.60 -8.47
C GLY A 725 -6.27 46.11 -7.50
N LYS A 726 -7.46 45.50 -7.57
CA LYS A 726 -8.58 45.81 -6.66
C LYS A 726 -8.15 45.66 -5.20
N GLY A 727 -8.40 46.68 -4.38
CA GLY A 727 -7.92 46.74 -2.99
C GLY A 727 -6.49 47.31 -2.82
N GLN A 728 -5.97 48.02 -3.83
CA GLN A 728 -4.62 48.62 -3.83
C GLN A 728 -3.48 47.60 -3.66
N VAL A 729 -3.73 46.35 -4.00
CA VAL A 729 -2.73 45.27 -3.92
C VAL A 729 -1.69 45.41 -5.02
N LYS A 730 -0.42 45.34 -4.64
CA LYS A 730 0.75 45.57 -5.51
C LYS A 730 1.82 44.49 -5.38
N TYR A 731 1.74 43.64 -4.38
CA TYR A 731 2.72 42.61 -4.10
C TYR A 731 2.03 41.26 -3.90
N ALA A 732 2.73 40.15 -4.11
CA ALA A 732 2.27 38.84 -3.66
C ALA A 732 3.36 38.18 -2.82
N VAL A 733 3.00 37.61 -1.67
CA VAL A 733 3.89 36.74 -0.90
C VAL A 733 3.70 35.32 -1.38
N VAL A 734 4.81 34.59 -1.57
CA VAL A 734 4.81 33.21 -2.06
C VAL A 734 5.65 32.36 -1.12
N ALA A 735 5.09 31.22 -0.70
CA ALA A 735 5.78 30.19 0.05
C ALA A 735 5.75 28.86 -0.71
N VAL A 736 6.90 28.18 -0.77
CA VAL A 736 7.03 26.88 -1.43
C VAL A 736 7.68 25.87 -0.52
N ASP A 737 7.04 24.72 -0.32
CA ASP A 737 7.63 23.61 0.42
C ASP A 737 8.71 22.91 -0.40
N TYR A 738 9.90 22.75 0.18
CA TYR A 738 11.07 22.25 -0.54
C TYR A 738 11.01 20.76 -0.88
N PHE A 739 10.14 20.00 -0.20
CA PHE A 739 9.95 18.57 -0.48
C PHE A 739 8.85 18.34 -1.53
N THR A 740 7.63 18.77 -1.24
CA THR A 740 6.43 18.51 -2.07
C THR A 740 6.32 19.43 -3.28
N LYS A 741 7.06 20.55 -3.28
CA LYS A 741 6.90 21.66 -4.24
C LYS A 741 5.54 22.34 -4.17
N TRP A 742 4.77 22.11 -3.10
CA TRP A 742 3.50 22.77 -2.86
C TRP A 742 3.71 24.27 -2.70
N ALA A 743 2.91 25.08 -3.40
CA ALA A 743 3.00 26.53 -3.39
C ALA A 743 1.76 27.16 -2.73
N GLU A 744 1.99 28.15 -1.89
CA GLU A 744 0.97 29.04 -1.32
C GLU A 744 1.31 30.46 -1.74
N ALA A 745 0.32 31.24 -2.18
CA ALA A 745 0.53 32.66 -2.45
C ALA A 745 -0.67 33.52 -2.02
N GLU A 746 -0.38 34.75 -1.59
CA GLU A 746 -1.39 35.73 -1.17
C GLU A 746 -1.04 37.13 -1.71
N ALA A 747 -2.03 37.85 -2.22
CA ALA A 747 -1.86 39.22 -2.70
C ALA A 747 -1.90 40.23 -1.52
N LEU A 748 -0.97 41.17 -1.52
CA LEU A 748 -0.73 42.16 -0.47
C LEU A 748 -0.70 43.60 -1.03
N ALA A 749 -1.35 44.53 -0.32
CA ALA A 749 -1.24 45.97 -0.57
C ALA A 749 0.08 46.56 -0.05
N THR A 750 0.53 46.09 1.11
CA THR A 750 1.75 46.56 1.77
C THR A 750 2.55 45.38 2.33
N ILE A 751 3.87 45.44 2.20
CA ILE A 751 4.82 44.40 2.62
C ILE A 751 5.33 44.65 4.06
N THR A 752 4.43 44.61 5.04
CA THR A 752 4.78 44.80 6.45
C THR A 752 5.04 43.45 7.14
N ALA A 753 5.90 43.45 8.17
CA ALA A 753 6.20 42.23 8.95
C ALA A 753 4.94 41.57 9.53
N ALA A 754 3.96 42.35 10.01
CA ALA A 754 2.70 41.84 10.53
C ALA A 754 1.87 41.08 9.48
N ARG A 755 1.92 41.51 8.21
CA ARG A 755 1.24 40.81 7.11
C ARG A 755 1.94 39.48 6.78
N ILE A 756 3.26 39.46 6.82
CA ILE A 756 4.04 38.22 6.62
C ILE A 756 3.80 37.24 7.78
N GLU A 757 3.77 37.71 9.03
CA GLU A 757 3.41 36.88 10.20
C GLU A 757 2.02 36.26 10.03
N SER A 758 1.02 37.07 9.65
CA SER A 758 -0.34 36.60 9.38
C SER A 758 -0.37 35.54 8.27
N PHE A 759 0.36 35.77 7.17
CA PHE A 759 0.45 34.82 6.06
C PHE A 759 1.07 33.49 6.51
N VAL A 760 2.21 33.52 7.20
CA VAL A 760 2.87 32.30 7.69
C VAL A 760 1.98 31.58 8.70
N TRP A 761 1.33 32.30 9.60
CA TRP A 761 0.42 31.71 10.58
C TRP A 761 -0.76 31.01 9.91
N GLN A 762 -1.48 31.71 9.03
CA GLN A 762 -2.72 31.21 8.44
C GLN A 762 -2.47 30.16 7.35
N ASN A 763 -1.53 30.43 6.43
CA ASN A 763 -1.34 29.61 5.23
C ASN A 763 -0.32 28.48 5.41
N ILE A 764 0.58 28.59 6.40
CA ILE A 764 1.58 27.54 6.68
C ILE A 764 1.26 26.83 8.00
N VAL A 765 1.30 27.54 9.12
CA VAL A 765 1.21 26.93 10.46
C VAL A 765 -0.14 26.29 10.73
N CYS A 766 -1.24 27.00 10.49
CA CYS A 766 -2.59 26.49 10.74
C CYS A 766 -3.01 25.36 9.78
N ARG A 767 -2.42 25.28 8.58
CA ARG A 767 -2.78 24.30 7.55
C ARG A 767 -1.89 23.05 7.57
N PHE A 768 -0.59 23.23 7.75
CA PHE A 768 0.41 22.17 7.59
C PHE A 768 1.22 21.89 8.86
N GLY A 769 1.01 22.68 9.92
CA GLY A 769 1.76 22.59 11.17
C GLY A 769 3.01 23.47 11.19
N ILE A 770 3.72 23.46 12.33
CA ILE A 770 4.90 24.31 12.54
C ILE A 770 6.09 23.75 11.74
N PRO A 771 6.66 24.51 10.77
CA PRO A 771 7.80 24.05 10.01
C PRO A 771 9.08 24.05 10.86
N ASN A 772 10.04 23.19 10.51
CA ASN A 772 11.35 23.18 11.17
C ASN A 772 12.20 24.39 10.76
N SER A 773 12.13 24.80 9.49
CA SER A 773 12.85 25.98 9.01
C SER A 773 12.15 26.72 7.88
N ILE A 774 12.36 28.04 7.84
CA ILE A 774 11.94 28.90 6.73
C ILE A 774 13.20 29.54 6.14
N VAL A 775 13.35 29.43 4.82
CA VAL A 775 14.41 30.07 4.05
C VAL A 775 13.82 31.29 3.35
N THR A 776 14.50 32.43 3.43
CA THR A 776 14.05 33.66 2.79
C THR A 776 15.23 34.50 2.34
N ASP A 777 14.99 35.53 1.52
CA ASP A 777 16.03 36.49 1.13
C ASP A 777 16.31 37.49 2.27
N ASN A 778 17.34 38.32 2.12
CA ASN A 778 17.66 39.37 3.11
C ASN A 778 16.74 40.60 3.01
N GLY A 779 15.49 40.43 2.56
CA GLY A 779 14.52 41.52 2.50
C GLY A 779 14.22 42.07 3.90
N ARG A 780 14.18 43.40 4.05
CA ARG A 780 13.94 44.09 5.35
C ARG A 780 12.63 43.70 6.02
N GLN A 781 11.66 43.22 5.25
CA GLN A 781 10.38 42.71 5.72
C GLN A 781 10.48 41.33 6.40
N PHE A 782 11.47 40.52 6.02
CA PHE A 782 11.76 39.21 6.62
C PHE A 782 12.87 39.31 7.67
N ASP A 783 13.80 40.25 7.50
CA ASP A 783 14.84 40.60 8.47
C ASP A 783 14.38 41.68 9.47
N ASN A 784 13.33 41.38 10.24
CA ASN A 784 12.78 42.26 11.28
C ASN A 784 12.75 41.55 12.64
N ALA A 785 13.04 42.28 13.73
CA ALA A 785 12.98 41.78 15.10
C ALA A 785 11.64 41.11 15.45
N LYS A 786 10.51 41.66 15.00
CA LYS A 786 9.18 41.08 15.27
C LYS A 786 9.01 39.70 14.62
N PHE A 787 9.36 39.56 13.34
CA PHE A 787 9.26 38.29 12.62
C PHE A 787 10.25 37.24 13.16
N LYS A 788 11.48 37.66 13.49
CA LYS A 788 12.46 36.79 14.17
C LYS A 788 11.92 36.28 15.51
N GLN A 789 11.28 37.14 16.30
CA GLN A 789 10.67 36.77 17.57
C GLN A 789 9.50 35.81 17.37
N PHE A 790 8.65 36.05 16.37
CA PHE A 790 7.57 35.13 15.99
C PHE A 790 8.09 33.73 15.64
N CYS A 791 9.11 33.64 14.77
CA CYS A 791 9.73 32.36 14.42
C CYS A 791 10.38 31.69 15.65
N SER A 792 11.09 32.45 16.48
CA SER A 792 11.73 31.94 17.69
C SER A 792 10.72 31.38 18.70
N ASN A 793 9.59 32.05 18.91
CA ASN A 793 8.52 31.60 19.81
C ASN A 793 7.94 30.25 19.37
N LEU A 794 7.84 30.03 18.06
CA LEU A 794 7.38 28.78 17.46
C LEU A 794 8.50 27.74 17.25
N LYS A 795 9.75 28.06 17.65
CA LYS A 795 10.94 27.22 17.42
C LYS A 795 11.21 26.92 15.92
N ILE A 796 10.83 27.85 15.04
CA ILE A 796 11.12 27.78 13.61
C ILE A 796 12.51 28.37 13.37
N ARG A 797 13.41 27.59 12.74
CA ARG A 797 14.73 28.08 12.36
C ARG A 797 14.64 28.95 11.10
N LEU A 798 14.80 30.26 11.27
CA LEU A 798 14.84 31.20 10.15
C LEU A 798 16.24 31.24 9.52
N CYS A 799 16.33 30.90 8.24
CA CYS A 799 17.57 30.89 7.46
C CYS A 799 17.51 31.96 6.38
N PHE A 800 18.56 32.76 6.24
CA PHE A 800 18.66 33.77 5.18
C PHE A 800 19.55 33.28 4.05
N ALA A 801 19.10 33.44 2.81
CA ALA A 801 19.90 33.20 1.63
C ALA A 801 21.02 34.24 1.54
N SER A 802 22.27 33.79 1.40
CA SER A 802 23.42 34.69 1.24
C SER A 802 23.35 35.40 -0.12
N PRO A 803 23.71 36.70 -0.22
CA PRO A 803 23.81 37.39 -1.51
C PRO A 803 24.78 36.71 -2.49
N ALA A 804 25.77 35.97 -1.98
CA ALA A 804 26.73 35.22 -2.79
C ALA A 804 26.21 33.85 -3.28
N HIS A 805 25.12 33.34 -2.69
CA HIS A 805 24.51 32.06 -3.03
C HIS A 805 22.97 32.17 -3.13
N PRO A 806 22.43 32.96 -4.08
CA PRO A 806 20.98 33.15 -4.25
C PRO A 806 20.22 31.83 -4.52
N GLN A 807 20.94 30.82 -5.03
CA GLN A 807 20.44 29.47 -5.30
C GLN A 807 19.81 28.78 -4.08
N SER A 808 20.15 29.16 -2.84
CA SER A 808 19.55 28.57 -1.64
C SER A 808 18.06 28.86 -1.47
N ASN A 809 17.50 29.86 -2.18
CA ASN A 809 16.06 30.11 -2.28
C ASN A 809 15.48 29.78 -3.69
N GLY A 810 16.22 29.06 -4.52
CA GLY A 810 15.91 28.91 -5.96
C GLY A 810 14.57 28.22 -6.27
N GLN A 811 13.99 27.46 -5.34
CA GLN A 811 12.70 26.80 -5.58
C GLN A 811 11.52 27.77 -5.60
N VAL A 812 11.46 28.69 -4.64
CA VAL A 812 10.40 29.72 -4.63
C VAL A 812 10.60 30.69 -5.79
N GLU A 813 11.84 31.01 -6.16
CA GLU A 813 12.14 31.80 -7.36
C GLU A 813 11.65 31.14 -8.65
N ALA A 814 11.82 29.82 -8.79
CA ALA A 814 11.33 29.07 -9.93
C ALA A 814 9.79 29.10 -10.02
N VAL A 815 9.10 28.92 -8.90
CA VAL A 815 7.64 29.06 -8.83
C VAL A 815 7.20 30.49 -9.14
N ASN A 816 7.93 31.50 -8.64
CA ASN A 816 7.66 32.90 -8.93
C ASN A 816 7.76 33.21 -10.43
N LYS A 817 8.72 32.60 -11.15
CA LYS A 817 8.82 32.70 -12.62
C LYS A 817 7.60 32.09 -13.31
N ILE A 818 7.10 30.95 -12.84
CA ILE A 818 5.90 30.29 -13.37
C ILE A 818 4.67 31.16 -13.12
N ILE A 819 4.44 31.62 -11.89
CA ILE A 819 3.32 32.48 -11.52
C ILE A 819 3.30 33.74 -12.39
N LYS A 820 4.45 34.44 -12.51
CA LYS A 820 4.58 35.63 -13.36
C LYS A 820 4.26 35.35 -14.83
N LYS A 821 4.71 34.20 -15.37
CA LYS A 821 4.45 33.83 -16.76
C LYS A 821 2.97 33.54 -16.99
N THR A 822 2.37 32.69 -16.17
CA THR A 822 0.96 32.29 -16.32
C THR A 822 0.02 33.48 -16.12
N LEU A 823 0.29 34.35 -15.15
CA LEU A 823 -0.46 35.61 -14.97
C LEU A 823 -0.35 36.48 -16.22
N LYS A 824 0.86 36.65 -16.80
CA LYS A 824 1.03 37.41 -18.06
C LYS A 824 0.23 36.80 -19.21
N THR A 825 0.24 35.48 -19.36
CA THR A 825 -0.50 34.80 -20.45
C THR A 825 -2.02 34.88 -20.27
N LYS A 826 -2.54 34.85 -19.03
CA LYS A 826 -3.97 34.95 -18.74
C LYS A 826 -4.51 36.39 -18.81
N LEU A 827 -3.72 37.39 -18.40
CA LEU A 827 -4.25 38.75 -18.14
C LEU A 827 -4.24 39.70 -19.34
N ASP A 828 -3.44 39.46 -20.38
CA ASP A 828 -3.30 40.31 -21.58
C ASP A 828 -3.46 41.84 -21.30
N LYS A 829 -4.58 42.47 -21.69
CA LYS A 829 -4.90 43.91 -21.45
C LYS A 829 -5.51 44.21 -20.06
N ALA A 830 -6.02 43.23 -19.32
CA ALA A 830 -6.71 43.37 -18.04
C ALA A 830 -5.76 43.26 -16.82
N LYS A 831 -4.61 43.93 -16.87
CA LYS A 831 -3.51 43.79 -15.88
C LYS A 831 -3.91 44.06 -14.41
N GLY A 832 -5.01 44.77 -14.14
CA GLY A 832 -5.50 45.09 -12.80
C GLY A 832 -6.28 43.97 -12.08
N CYS A 833 -6.69 42.90 -12.78
CA CYS A 833 -7.45 41.79 -12.19
C CYS A 833 -6.57 40.63 -11.69
N TRP A 834 -5.25 40.79 -11.70
CA TRP A 834 -4.30 39.75 -11.29
C TRP A 834 -4.51 39.18 -9.88
N PRO A 835 -5.01 39.91 -8.86
CA PRO A 835 -5.21 39.35 -7.53
C PRO A 835 -6.31 38.28 -7.49
N GLU A 836 -7.35 38.45 -8.31
CA GLU A 836 -8.48 37.53 -8.39
C GLU A 836 -8.09 36.24 -9.14
N LEU A 837 -7.13 36.33 -10.06
CA LEU A 837 -6.61 35.19 -10.83
C LEU A 837 -5.43 34.47 -10.16
N LEU A 838 -4.87 35.01 -9.07
CA LEU A 838 -3.73 34.39 -8.37
C LEU A 838 -4.04 32.96 -7.89
N PRO A 839 -5.22 32.66 -7.30
CA PRO A 839 -5.57 31.29 -6.92
C PRO A 839 -5.72 30.32 -8.10
N GLU A 840 -6.06 30.81 -9.30
CA GLU A 840 -6.20 29.97 -10.50
C GLU A 840 -4.85 29.62 -11.16
N VAL A 841 -3.78 30.27 -10.72
CA VAL A 841 -2.42 30.14 -11.28
C VAL A 841 -1.54 29.24 -10.41
N LEU A 842 -1.87 29.10 -9.13
CA LEU A 842 -1.32 28.12 -8.20
C LEU A 842 -1.86 26.72 -8.54
#